data_AF-A0A9D7MWS1-F1
#
_entry.id   AF-A0A9D7MWS1-F1
#
_cell.length_a   1.000
_cell.length_b   1.000
_cell.length_c   1.000
_cell.angle_alpha   90.00
_cell.angle_beta   90.00
_cell.angle_gamma   90.00
#
_symmetry.space_group_name_H-M   'P 1'
#
loop_
_entity.id
_entity.type
_entity.pdbx_description
1 polymer ?
#
loop_
_entity_poly.entity_id
_entity_poly.type
_entity_poly.pdbx_seq_one_letter_code
_entity_poly.pdbx_strand_id
1 'polypeptide(L)'
;MFPKFKKPFESDSINSLPNIIYYSDSFNAANDTTSLKNRGYKVFYRGTGPQGLTASWFQGSSIVFPAFNGPSTGYVAANFNAVTSQNNIDNWLILPSKSIVTGDSLFFYSRSILNSRFPDSMRVMFSQTGDSVPEALWTEAGRFKVNTTGSWQRKGFRAPSTGTKARFAIRYNVVNGGPSGINSDYIGIDSLTLERPIIFPNNMQALSIITPVSNIPADGIAIAPTARFVNIGSNSLSNVNVSFNITGPVNYNNSKIIATISPGDSVTVKFDSTFVPAIGNYLAKAYSSLSNDTNRYNDTVKLNISALQTNYGSGAGYFFSNSIGTGAPSMPEYCLQDTSGSMSLIVNGQIVRPDIFTGTSDNGYFRLGNFLQAGRKLNFDEAYDSIFIGTNGIIGFTQENVNLMNASPDTSNLPYPAIFPLWADFNFGSLLMTLNRLSVKFDGNSFVIINFDRALIKGGASDEYVTFQIVIDILDDYTTSNSRVLVQFSDTTSQRTGASFRNKYFNSTLQSHLVGLALSQNEKCLYRYAGNGFTPIGGPMLSSTPVSVQFGPNASRLIYSCSPASLQLQASLEAITPDPAPSSNSSDTLMILLREQSSPYEPVDVAKSVLSNSGNATLNFNNIKPGRSYYLIALHRSSIETWSSLPVNIPTSGSEVSYNFTTGLDKAYGNNMVIVQGKASFFCGDVDRDYAVDGTDLSQVDNDVAAFTSGYVTTDVNNDDIVDGSDAQYVDNNASNFVGMFRP
;
A
#
# COMPACT_ATOMS: atom_id res chain seq x y z
N MET A 1 8.20 -18.89 26.49
CA MET A 1 7.09 -17.98 26.10
C MET A 1 6.19 -17.81 27.33
N PHE A 2 6.33 -16.72 28.08
CA PHE A 2 5.52 -16.48 29.28
C PHE A 2 4.04 -16.27 28.90
N PRO A 3 3.06 -16.82 29.63
CA PRO A 3 1.65 -16.54 29.33
C PRO A 3 1.40 -15.05 29.50
N LYS A 4 0.92 -14.37 28.44
CA LYS A 4 0.42 -13.00 28.55
C LYS A 4 -0.76 -13.00 29.54
N PHE A 5 -0.66 -12.22 30.62
CA PHE A 5 -1.67 -12.13 31.67
C PHE A 5 -3.05 -11.67 31.14
N LYS A 6 -4.15 -12.23 31.66
CA LYS A 6 -5.53 -11.90 31.25
C LYS A 6 -5.98 -10.56 31.85
N LYS A 7 -6.33 -9.59 30.98
CA LYS A 7 -6.97 -8.32 31.36
C LYS A 7 -8.44 -8.58 31.80
N PRO A 8 -9.01 -7.76 32.70
CA PRO A 8 -10.45 -7.82 33.01
C PRO A 8 -11.27 -7.56 31.74
N PHE A 9 -12.45 -8.19 31.65
CA PHE A 9 -13.42 -7.91 30.59
C PHE A 9 -14.59 -7.10 31.15
N GLU A 10 -15.09 -6.17 30.35
CA GLU A 10 -16.32 -5.43 30.61
C GLU A 10 -17.44 -6.18 29.88
N SER A 11 -18.50 -6.54 30.59
CA SER A 11 -19.58 -7.43 30.12
C SER A 11 -20.41 -6.89 28.96
N ASP A 12 -20.14 -5.69 28.47
CA ASP A 12 -21.10 -4.93 27.67
C ASP A 12 -20.82 -4.97 26.16
N SER A 13 -19.88 -5.81 25.70
CA SER A 13 -19.45 -5.81 24.28
C SER A 13 -19.64 -7.13 23.51
N ILE A 14 -20.36 -8.10 24.05
CA ILE A 14 -20.79 -9.29 23.29
C ILE A 14 -22.22 -9.58 23.69
N ASN A 15 -23.12 -9.81 22.71
CA ASN A 15 -24.49 -10.31 22.88
C ASN A 15 -24.51 -11.45 23.92
N SER A 16 -24.65 -11.09 25.19
CA SER A 16 -24.44 -12.02 26.29
C SER A 16 -25.75 -12.72 26.53
N LEU A 17 -25.70 -14.04 26.39
CA LEU A 17 -26.74 -14.92 26.91
C LEU A 17 -27.08 -14.45 28.33
N PRO A 18 -28.37 -14.43 28.72
CA PRO A 18 -28.74 -14.01 30.07
C PRO A 18 -27.95 -14.84 31.09
N ASN A 19 -27.32 -14.17 32.05
CA ASN A 19 -26.60 -14.84 33.14
C ASN A 19 -27.54 -15.03 34.33
N ILE A 20 -27.42 -16.16 35.02
CA ILE A 20 -28.02 -16.36 36.34
C ILE A 20 -27.05 -15.83 37.39
N ILE A 21 -27.47 -14.83 38.16
CA ILE A 21 -26.75 -14.41 39.38
C ILE A 21 -27.10 -15.42 40.48
N TYR A 22 -26.13 -16.23 40.90
CA TYR A 22 -26.34 -17.24 41.94
C TYR A 22 -25.71 -16.87 43.29
N TYR A 23 -24.97 -15.77 43.33
CA TYR A 23 -24.50 -15.13 44.55
C TYR A 23 -24.29 -13.63 44.31
N SER A 24 -24.64 -12.82 45.31
CA SER A 24 -24.41 -11.38 45.28
C SER A 24 -24.14 -10.84 46.68
N ASP A 25 -23.33 -9.80 46.77
CA ASP A 25 -23.21 -8.93 47.95
C ASP A 25 -23.20 -7.48 47.48
N SER A 26 -24.20 -6.71 47.91
CA SER A 26 -24.32 -5.30 47.55
C SER A 26 -23.51 -4.39 48.47
N PHE A 27 -22.90 -4.92 49.54
CA PHE A 27 -22.15 -4.15 50.53
C PHE A 27 -22.90 -3.00 51.21
N ASN A 28 -24.24 -2.99 51.16
CA ASN A 28 -25.07 -1.97 51.82
C ASN A 28 -25.08 -2.09 53.35
N ALA A 29 -24.69 -3.24 53.90
CA ALA A 29 -24.57 -3.46 55.34
C ALA A 29 -23.21 -3.00 55.89
N ALA A 30 -22.99 -3.13 57.20
CA ALA A 30 -21.70 -2.81 57.82
C ALA A 30 -20.56 -3.63 57.18
N ASN A 31 -19.46 -2.97 56.81
CA ASN A 31 -18.33 -3.51 56.07
C ASN A 31 -17.02 -3.42 56.88
N ASP A 32 -17.11 -3.22 58.18
CA ASP A 32 -15.97 -3.42 59.08
C ASP A 32 -15.50 -4.90 59.04
N THR A 33 -14.28 -5.14 59.53
CA THR A 33 -13.65 -6.47 59.48
C THR A 33 -14.51 -7.57 60.14
N THR A 34 -15.23 -7.25 61.22
CA THR A 34 -16.08 -8.21 61.92
C THR A 34 -17.32 -8.53 61.10
N SER A 35 -17.98 -7.52 60.57
CA SER A 35 -19.19 -7.67 59.77
C SER A 35 -18.93 -8.42 58.45
N LEU A 36 -17.79 -8.17 57.80
CA LEU A 36 -17.34 -8.94 56.62
C LEU A 36 -17.12 -10.43 56.97
N LYS A 37 -16.45 -10.72 58.10
CA LYS A 37 -16.25 -12.10 58.56
C LYS A 37 -17.56 -12.82 58.86
N ASN A 38 -18.52 -12.12 59.46
CA ASN A 38 -19.86 -12.66 59.73
C ASN A 38 -20.63 -13.00 58.44
N ARG A 39 -20.41 -12.27 57.34
CA ARG A 39 -20.95 -12.61 56.01
C ARG A 39 -20.17 -13.69 55.26
N GLY A 40 -19.18 -14.31 55.91
CA GLY A 40 -18.43 -15.45 55.39
C GLY A 40 -17.16 -15.09 54.61
N TYR A 41 -16.80 -13.81 54.52
CA TYR A 41 -15.52 -13.38 53.96
C TYR A 41 -14.37 -13.74 54.91
N LYS A 42 -13.17 -13.88 54.35
CA LYS A 42 -11.94 -13.93 55.14
C LYS A 42 -11.06 -12.74 54.76
N VAL A 43 -10.62 -11.98 55.76
CA VAL A 43 -9.86 -10.74 55.58
C VAL A 43 -8.47 -10.93 56.17
N PHE A 44 -7.43 -10.68 55.38
CA PHE A 44 -6.03 -10.84 55.81
C PHE A 44 -5.16 -9.63 55.44
N TYR A 45 -4.25 -9.30 56.34
CA TYR A 45 -3.15 -8.36 56.13
C TYR A 45 -1.86 -9.15 55.84
N ARG A 46 -1.16 -8.82 54.75
CA ARG A 46 0.14 -9.40 54.36
C ARG A 46 1.14 -8.35 53.88
N GLY A 47 0.92 -7.07 54.20
CA GLY A 47 1.83 -6.00 53.82
C GLY A 47 3.25 -6.20 54.39
N THR A 48 4.26 -5.60 53.75
CA THR A 48 5.60 -5.56 54.33
C THR A 48 5.61 -4.54 55.47
N GLY A 49 6.18 -4.91 56.62
CA GLY A 49 6.23 -4.03 57.78
C GLY A 49 4.94 -4.01 58.63
N PRO A 50 4.91 -3.20 59.70
CA PRO A 50 3.78 -3.11 60.61
C PRO A 50 2.50 -2.65 59.91
N GLN A 51 1.36 -3.23 60.30
CA GLN A 51 0.06 -2.74 59.84
C GLN A 51 -0.12 -1.28 60.29
N GLY A 52 -0.60 -0.45 59.37
CA GLY A 52 -0.87 0.96 59.62
C GLY A 52 -2.19 1.19 60.35
N LEU A 53 -2.71 2.42 60.26
CA LEU A 53 -3.86 2.88 61.05
C LEU A 53 -5.21 2.30 60.58
N THR A 54 -5.28 1.74 59.38
CA THR A 54 -6.51 1.16 58.83
C THR A 54 -6.48 -0.36 58.77
N ALA A 55 -7.65 -0.97 58.93
CA ALA A 55 -7.81 -2.40 58.65
C ALA A 55 -7.52 -2.73 57.18
N SER A 56 -7.29 -4.00 56.87
CA SER A 56 -6.97 -4.44 55.50
C SER A 56 -8.08 -4.11 54.49
N TRP A 57 -9.33 -4.27 54.96
CA TRP A 57 -10.56 -3.88 54.29
C TRP A 57 -11.53 -3.34 55.36
N PHE A 58 -12.20 -2.23 55.07
CA PHE A 58 -13.01 -1.51 56.05
C PHE A 58 -14.21 -0.80 55.39
N GLN A 59 -15.06 -0.19 56.22
CA GLN A 59 -16.25 0.54 55.77
C GLN A 59 -15.91 1.71 54.85
N GLY A 60 -16.65 1.82 53.75
CA GLY A 60 -16.60 2.98 52.86
C GLY A 60 -16.92 4.31 53.57
N SER A 61 -16.30 5.39 53.11
CA SER A 61 -16.52 6.75 53.62
C SER A 61 -17.14 7.64 52.56
N SER A 62 -18.33 8.17 52.86
CA SER A 62 -19.02 9.12 51.98
C SER A 62 -18.30 10.47 51.87
N ILE A 63 -17.40 10.77 52.82
CA ILE A 63 -16.52 11.95 52.76
C ILE A 63 -15.48 11.81 51.64
N VAL A 64 -15.01 10.58 51.37
CA VAL A 64 -14.06 10.32 50.28
C VAL A 64 -14.81 10.20 48.95
N PHE A 65 -15.84 9.34 48.91
CA PHE A 65 -16.82 9.29 47.83
C PHE A 65 -18.04 8.41 48.18
N PRO A 66 -19.20 8.64 47.53
CA PRO A 66 -20.38 7.79 47.72
C PRO A 66 -20.23 6.40 47.05
N ALA A 67 -20.98 5.43 47.59
CA ALA A 67 -21.17 4.09 47.04
C ALA A 67 -21.66 4.10 45.57
N PHE A 68 -21.52 2.97 44.86
CA PHE A 68 -22.02 2.82 43.49
C PHE A 68 -23.56 2.83 43.47
N ASN A 69 -24.15 2.14 44.45
CA ASN A 69 -25.58 2.08 44.69
C ASN A 69 -25.85 1.88 46.20
N GLY A 70 -27.10 2.12 46.62
CA GLY A 70 -27.48 1.97 48.04
C GLY A 70 -27.00 3.12 48.96
N PRO A 71 -26.83 2.88 50.27
CA PRO A 71 -26.40 3.89 51.24
C PRO A 71 -25.06 4.51 50.87
N SER A 72 -24.83 5.79 51.21
CA SER A 72 -23.64 6.54 50.76
C SER A 72 -22.30 5.95 51.22
N THR A 73 -22.28 5.18 52.32
CA THR A 73 -21.11 4.45 52.82
C THR A 73 -21.10 2.96 52.44
N GLY A 74 -22.10 2.49 51.69
CA GLY A 74 -22.42 1.09 51.38
C GLY A 74 -21.46 0.38 50.41
N TYR A 75 -20.17 0.52 50.63
CA TYR A 75 -19.12 -0.16 49.87
C TYR A 75 -17.98 -0.58 50.80
N VAL A 76 -17.08 -1.44 50.31
CA VAL A 76 -15.88 -1.86 51.07
C VAL A 76 -14.65 -1.12 50.53
N ALA A 77 -13.82 -0.61 51.43
CA ALA A 77 -12.67 0.21 51.10
C ALA A 77 -11.34 -0.40 51.59
N ALA A 78 -10.26 0.00 50.93
CA ALA A 78 -8.89 -0.16 51.39
C ALA A 78 -8.10 1.09 50.99
N ASN A 79 -6.98 1.38 51.64
CA ASN A 79 -6.17 2.55 51.28
C ASN A 79 -4.69 2.40 51.65
N PHE A 80 -3.93 3.44 51.29
CA PHE A 80 -2.52 3.58 51.60
C PHE A 80 -2.16 3.48 53.10
N ASN A 81 -3.07 3.81 54.02
CA ASN A 81 -2.82 3.71 55.47
C ASN A 81 -2.86 2.27 56.00
N ALA A 82 -3.00 1.26 55.14
CA ALA A 82 -2.93 -0.15 55.53
C ALA A 82 -1.54 -0.56 56.06
N VAL A 83 -0.48 0.16 55.68
CA VAL A 83 0.91 -0.04 56.13
C VAL A 83 1.47 1.28 56.70
N THR A 84 2.57 1.22 57.45
CA THR A 84 3.31 2.42 57.89
C THR A 84 4.36 2.86 56.86
N SER A 85 4.76 4.14 56.89
CA SER A 85 5.84 4.70 56.05
C SER A 85 5.71 4.35 54.56
N GLN A 86 6.82 4.03 53.86
CA GLN A 86 6.79 3.44 52.53
C GLN A 86 6.98 1.92 52.65
N ASN A 87 5.96 1.15 52.26
CA ASN A 87 5.94 -0.31 52.36
C ASN A 87 5.05 -0.93 51.26
N ASN A 88 5.18 -2.23 51.01
CA ASN A 88 4.29 -2.93 50.09
C ASN A 88 2.97 -3.29 50.78
N ILE A 89 1.85 -2.95 50.17
CA ILE A 89 0.52 -3.34 50.63
C ILE A 89 0.15 -4.69 50.03
N ASP A 90 -0.43 -5.57 50.83
CA ASP A 90 -0.94 -6.86 50.38
C ASP A 90 -2.15 -7.30 51.23
N ASN A 91 -3.32 -6.75 50.93
CA ASN A 91 -4.56 -7.00 51.67
C ASN A 91 -5.49 -7.93 50.89
N TRP A 92 -5.99 -8.97 51.54
CA TRP A 92 -6.85 -9.98 50.92
C TRP A 92 -8.28 -9.91 51.45
N LEU A 93 -9.24 -9.90 50.54
CA LEU A 93 -10.66 -10.13 50.80
C LEU A 93 -11.07 -11.42 50.06
N ILE A 94 -11.12 -12.53 50.79
CA ILE A 94 -11.48 -13.84 50.26
C ILE A 94 -13.00 -14.03 50.39
N LEU A 95 -13.68 -14.35 49.29
CA LEU A 95 -15.12 -14.54 49.24
C LEU A 95 -15.56 -15.86 49.91
N PRO A 96 -16.85 -16.00 50.28
CA PRO A 96 -17.44 -17.27 50.70
C PRO A 96 -17.24 -18.40 49.67
N SER A 97 -17.18 -19.65 50.15
CA SER A 97 -17.08 -20.84 49.29
C SER A 97 -18.35 -21.04 48.47
N LYS A 98 -18.19 -21.34 47.17
CA LYS A 98 -19.28 -21.59 46.23
C LYS A 98 -18.97 -22.76 45.31
N SER A 99 -20.02 -23.37 44.77
CA SER A 99 -19.89 -24.31 43.65
C SER A 99 -19.75 -23.50 42.37
N ILE A 100 -18.55 -23.50 41.79
CA ILE A 100 -18.17 -22.70 40.62
C ILE A 100 -17.84 -23.66 39.49
N VAL A 101 -18.41 -23.45 38.31
CA VAL A 101 -18.07 -24.20 37.10
C VAL A 101 -17.26 -23.35 36.13
N THR A 102 -16.51 -24.01 35.27
CA THR A 102 -15.77 -23.35 34.18
C THR A 102 -16.76 -22.58 33.31
N GLY A 103 -16.59 -21.25 33.22
CA GLY A 103 -17.54 -20.36 32.56
C GLY A 103 -18.19 -19.34 33.49
N ASP A 104 -18.35 -19.66 34.77
CA ASP A 104 -18.82 -18.71 35.79
C ASP A 104 -17.85 -17.53 35.93
N SER A 105 -18.36 -16.35 36.28
CA SER A 105 -17.57 -15.13 36.38
C SER A 105 -17.90 -14.33 37.64
N LEU A 106 -16.86 -13.78 38.27
CA LEU A 106 -16.95 -12.77 39.32
C LEU A 106 -17.05 -11.38 38.69
N PHE A 107 -18.05 -10.60 39.08
CA PHE A 107 -18.14 -9.18 38.79
C PHE A 107 -18.17 -8.35 40.07
N PHE A 108 -17.62 -7.14 39.99
CA PHE A 108 -17.78 -6.09 41.00
C PHE A 108 -17.44 -4.73 40.38
N TYR A 109 -17.88 -3.65 41.01
CA TYR A 109 -17.49 -2.28 40.67
C TYR A 109 -16.29 -1.86 41.50
N SER A 110 -15.38 -1.09 40.92
CA SER A 110 -14.25 -0.49 41.64
C SER A 110 -14.00 0.96 41.22
N ARG A 111 -13.46 1.77 42.14
CA ARG A 111 -13.03 3.15 41.87
C ARG A 111 -11.93 3.60 42.84
N SER A 112 -11.21 4.63 42.43
CA SER A 112 -10.35 5.44 43.29
C SER A 112 -10.95 6.85 43.45
N ILE A 113 -10.22 7.72 44.15
CA ILE A 113 -10.52 9.15 44.26
C ILE A 113 -10.45 9.80 42.87
N LEU A 114 -11.31 10.80 42.65
CA LEU A 114 -11.28 11.63 41.44
C LEU A 114 -9.91 12.32 41.31
N ASN A 115 -9.28 12.16 40.15
CA ASN A 115 -7.96 12.70 39.83
C ASN A 115 -6.83 12.21 40.74
N SER A 116 -6.97 11.01 41.33
CA SER A 116 -5.84 10.40 42.05
C SER A 116 -4.65 10.25 41.10
N ARG A 117 -3.47 10.64 41.57
CA ARG A 117 -2.20 10.43 40.85
C ARG A 117 -1.71 8.98 40.96
N PHE A 118 -2.38 8.17 41.79
CA PHE A 118 -1.95 6.83 42.14
C PHE A 118 -2.96 5.81 41.61
N PRO A 119 -2.70 5.18 40.47
CA PRO A 119 -3.48 4.04 40.02
C PRO A 119 -3.09 2.81 40.85
N ASP A 120 -3.84 2.56 41.91
CA ASP A 120 -3.70 1.43 42.82
C ASP A 120 -3.77 0.06 42.12
N SER A 121 -2.90 -0.87 42.51
CA SER A 121 -2.82 -2.20 41.90
C SER A 121 -3.69 -3.23 42.63
N MET A 122 -4.52 -3.94 41.87
CA MET A 122 -5.45 -4.97 42.35
C MET A 122 -5.24 -6.28 41.59
N ARG A 123 -5.43 -7.40 42.29
CA ARG A 123 -5.44 -8.75 41.71
C ARG A 123 -6.70 -9.50 42.12
N VAL A 124 -7.13 -10.43 41.28
CA VAL A 124 -8.18 -11.39 41.58
C VAL A 124 -7.59 -12.79 41.54
N MET A 125 -7.75 -13.51 42.64
CA MET A 125 -7.20 -14.84 42.85
C MET A 125 -8.34 -15.86 42.91
N PHE A 126 -8.04 -17.10 42.55
CA PHE A 126 -8.99 -18.21 42.54
C PHE A 126 -8.35 -19.46 43.19
N SER A 127 -9.10 -20.12 44.06
CA SER A 127 -8.76 -21.43 44.61
C SER A 127 -9.86 -22.42 44.25
N GLN A 128 -9.47 -23.48 43.54
CA GLN A 128 -10.38 -24.56 43.13
C GLN A 128 -10.80 -25.43 44.32
N THR A 129 -9.88 -25.65 45.27
CA THR A 129 -10.05 -26.47 46.47
C THR A 129 -10.78 -25.73 47.60
N GLY A 130 -10.94 -24.41 47.49
CA GLY A 130 -11.65 -23.59 48.47
C GLY A 130 -10.77 -23.08 49.61
N ASP A 131 -9.47 -22.91 49.34
CA ASP A 131 -8.49 -22.45 50.32
C ASP A 131 -8.92 -21.15 50.99
N SER A 132 -8.69 -21.07 52.30
CA SER A 132 -9.24 -19.98 53.13
C SER A 132 -8.15 -19.09 53.75
N VAL A 133 -6.89 -19.24 53.32
CA VAL A 133 -5.72 -18.48 53.78
C VAL A 133 -4.82 -18.05 52.61
N PRO A 134 -4.12 -16.91 52.68
CA PRO A 134 -3.25 -16.42 51.60
C PRO A 134 -2.04 -17.31 51.27
N GLU A 135 -1.56 -18.11 52.22
CA GLU A 135 -0.38 -18.98 52.07
C GLU A 135 -0.63 -20.22 51.20
N ALA A 136 -1.89 -20.51 50.88
CA ALA A 136 -2.26 -21.65 50.05
C ALA A 136 -1.96 -21.43 48.55
N LEU A 137 -2.27 -22.43 47.73
CA LEU A 137 -2.05 -22.37 46.29
C LEU A 137 -3.19 -21.64 45.59
N TRP A 138 -2.94 -20.37 45.24
CA TRP A 138 -3.88 -19.53 44.50
C TRP A 138 -3.49 -19.40 43.03
N THR A 139 -4.47 -19.54 42.14
CA THR A 139 -4.33 -19.20 40.71
C THR A 139 -4.77 -17.76 40.49
N GLU A 140 -3.97 -16.92 39.83
CA GLU A 140 -4.39 -15.56 39.50
C GLU A 140 -5.38 -15.58 38.33
N ALA A 141 -6.62 -15.13 38.57
CA ALA A 141 -7.66 -14.99 37.54
C ALA A 141 -7.46 -13.72 36.69
N GLY A 142 -6.86 -12.67 37.26
CA GLY A 142 -6.48 -11.45 36.56
C GLY A 142 -5.96 -10.36 37.48
N ARG A 143 -5.52 -9.24 36.91
CA ARG A 143 -5.06 -8.05 37.63
C ARG A 143 -5.39 -6.77 36.88
N PHE A 144 -5.48 -5.65 37.60
CA PHE A 144 -5.80 -4.35 37.03
C PHE A 144 -5.30 -3.21 37.90
N LYS A 145 -5.30 -2.00 37.33
CA LYS A 145 -5.14 -0.75 38.07
C LYS A 145 -6.51 -0.12 38.29
N VAL A 146 -6.79 0.35 39.50
CA VAL A 146 -8.06 1.01 39.82
C VAL A 146 -8.15 2.33 39.07
N ASN A 147 -9.33 2.63 38.55
CA ASN A 147 -9.57 3.85 37.77
C ASN A 147 -9.51 5.10 38.66
N THR A 148 -8.71 6.08 38.24
CA THR A 148 -8.51 7.35 38.95
C THR A 148 -9.37 8.51 38.44
N THR A 149 -10.28 8.28 37.48
CA THR A 149 -11.25 9.30 37.03
C THR A 149 -12.39 9.52 38.02
N GLY A 150 -12.39 8.85 39.18
CA GLY A 150 -13.48 8.92 40.17
C GLY A 150 -14.77 8.22 39.76
N SER A 151 -14.81 7.54 38.61
CA SER A 151 -15.98 6.79 38.14
C SER A 151 -15.90 5.32 38.56
N TRP A 152 -17.01 4.78 39.06
CA TRP A 152 -17.17 3.34 39.30
C TRP A 152 -17.09 2.57 37.98
N GLN A 153 -16.20 1.58 37.91
CA GLN A 153 -16.07 0.70 36.75
C GLN A 153 -16.33 -0.75 37.13
N ARG A 154 -17.20 -1.42 36.36
CA ARG A 154 -17.44 -2.86 36.49
C ARG A 154 -16.22 -3.64 36.00
N LYS A 155 -15.81 -4.67 36.74
CA LYS A 155 -14.71 -5.57 36.39
C LYS A 155 -15.18 -7.01 36.45
N GLY A 156 -14.95 -7.77 35.37
CA GLY A 156 -15.27 -9.20 35.26
C GLY A 156 -14.04 -10.11 35.23
N PHE A 157 -14.10 -11.22 35.97
CA PHE A 157 -13.05 -12.24 36.05
C PHE A 157 -13.65 -13.65 35.95
N ARG A 158 -13.25 -14.41 34.94
CA ARG A 158 -13.77 -15.77 34.69
C ARG A 158 -13.04 -16.78 35.56
N ALA A 159 -13.77 -17.75 36.11
CA ALA A 159 -13.19 -18.86 36.85
C ALA A 159 -12.27 -19.69 35.92
N PRO A 160 -11.01 -19.96 36.32
CA PRO A 160 -10.07 -20.73 35.49
C PRO A 160 -10.36 -22.23 35.47
N SER A 161 -11.07 -22.75 36.48
CA SER A 161 -11.45 -24.18 36.58
C SER A 161 -12.72 -24.38 37.43
N THR A 162 -13.27 -25.59 37.39
CA THR A 162 -14.46 -26.00 38.16
C THR A 162 -14.09 -26.50 39.57
N GLY A 163 -14.84 -26.10 40.59
CA GLY A 163 -14.70 -26.63 41.96
C GLY A 163 -16.00 -26.48 42.77
N THR A 164 -16.37 -27.53 43.51
CA THR A 164 -17.62 -27.57 44.31
C THR A 164 -17.56 -26.73 45.58
N LYS A 165 -16.35 -26.38 46.03
CA LYS A 165 -16.07 -25.51 47.20
C LYS A 165 -15.15 -24.34 46.85
N ALA A 166 -15.03 -23.99 45.58
CA ALA A 166 -14.09 -22.98 45.10
C ALA A 166 -14.33 -21.57 45.70
N ARG A 167 -13.30 -20.72 45.65
CA ARG A 167 -13.32 -19.34 46.15
C ARG A 167 -12.61 -18.40 45.20
N PHE A 168 -13.13 -17.18 45.10
CA PHE A 168 -12.38 -16.03 44.61
C PHE A 168 -11.83 -15.20 45.78
N ALA A 169 -10.78 -14.43 45.52
CA ALA A 169 -10.29 -13.40 46.44
C ALA A 169 -9.92 -12.12 45.68
N ILE A 170 -10.27 -10.98 46.25
CA ILE A 170 -9.88 -9.66 45.78
C ILE A 170 -8.68 -9.20 46.62
N ARG A 171 -7.55 -8.93 45.96
CA ARG A 171 -6.26 -8.70 46.60
C ARG A 171 -5.75 -7.30 46.24
N TYR A 172 -5.76 -6.38 47.21
CA TYR A 172 -5.18 -5.05 47.09
C TYR A 172 -3.67 -5.14 47.31
N ASN A 173 -2.92 -5.11 46.21
CA ASN A 173 -1.49 -5.42 46.21
C ASN A 173 -0.69 -4.33 45.50
N VAL A 174 -0.05 -3.48 46.27
CA VAL A 174 0.66 -2.29 45.80
C VAL A 174 2.11 -2.32 46.27
N VAL A 175 3.06 -2.17 45.35
CA VAL A 175 4.48 -2.04 45.66
C VAL A 175 4.81 -0.58 45.98
N ASN A 176 5.63 -0.32 47.00
CA ASN A 176 5.98 1.03 47.48
C ASN A 176 4.73 1.90 47.75
N GLY A 177 3.72 1.30 48.37
CA GLY A 177 2.57 2.02 48.91
C GLY A 177 2.87 2.60 50.30
N GLY A 178 1.83 2.91 51.04
CA GLY A 178 1.95 3.50 52.38
C GLY A 178 1.86 5.04 52.37
N PRO A 179 1.74 5.67 53.55
CA PRO A 179 1.63 7.14 53.66
C PRO A 179 2.81 7.93 53.09
N SER A 180 4.01 7.34 53.08
CA SER A 180 5.19 7.94 52.45
C SER A 180 5.49 7.35 51.06
N GLY A 181 4.67 6.40 50.59
CA GLY A 181 4.78 5.80 49.27
C GLY A 181 4.13 6.65 48.19
N ILE A 182 4.44 6.34 46.93
CA ILE A 182 3.99 7.10 45.76
C ILE A 182 3.09 6.30 44.81
N ASN A 183 2.54 5.17 45.27
CA ASN A 183 1.83 4.21 44.40
C ASN A 183 0.44 3.80 44.88
N SER A 184 -0.03 4.30 46.03
CA SER A 184 -1.31 3.93 46.64
C SER A 184 -2.12 5.13 47.08
N ASP A 185 -3.44 5.03 46.94
CA ASP A 185 -4.44 5.96 47.47
C ASP A 185 -5.62 5.18 48.07
N TYR A 186 -6.77 5.83 48.27
CA TYR A 186 -8.01 5.21 48.71
C TYR A 186 -8.77 4.55 47.54
N ILE A 187 -9.17 3.29 47.72
CA ILE A 187 -9.97 2.54 46.75
C ILE A 187 -11.24 1.99 47.39
N GLY A 188 -12.27 1.80 46.56
CA GLY A 188 -13.53 1.16 46.94
C GLY A 188 -13.92 0.05 45.97
N ILE A 189 -14.58 -0.98 46.49
CA ILE A 189 -15.28 -2.01 45.71
C ILE A 189 -16.74 -2.12 46.15
N ASP A 190 -17.63 -2.39 45.19
CA ASP A 190 -19.07 -2.42 45.42
C ASP A 190 -19.80 -3.39 44.47
N SER A 191 -21.04 -3.75 44.77
CA SER A 191 -21.97 -4.55 43.94
C SER A 191 -21.32 -5.80 43.33
N LEU A 192 -20.97 -6.75 44.19
CA LEU A 192 -20.30 -7.99 43.81
C LEU A 192 -21.31 -9.06 43.42
N THR A 193 -21.08 -9.74 42.29
CA THR A 193 -21.91 -10.87 41.82
C THR A 193 -21.05 -12.04 41.32
N LEU A 194 -21.57 -13.26 41.50
CA LEU A 194 -21.14 -14.43 40.73
C LEU A 194 -22.25 -14.83 39.77
N GLU A 195 -21.89 -14.92 38.50
CA GLU A 195 -22.80 -15.09 37.37
C GLU A 195 -22.46 -16.34 36.57
N ARG A 196 -23.51 -17.10 36.19
CA ARG A 196 -23.43 -18.29 35.35
C ARG A 196 -24.13 -18.06 34.01
N PRO A 197 -23.48 -18.29 32.86
CA PRO A 197 -24.15 -18.22 31.55
C PRO A 197 -25.29 -19.23 31.41
N ILE A 198 -26.46 -18.81 30.92
CA ILE A 198 -27.52 -19.72 30.48
C ILE A 198 -27.13 -20.31 29.12
N ILE A 199 -27.04 -21.63 29.04
CA ILE A 199 -26.91 -22.35 27.76
C ILE A 199 -28.29 -22.91 27.42
N PHE A 200 -28.83 -22.48 26.28
CA PHE A 200 -30.11 -22.93 25.78
C PHE A 200 -29.98 -24.31 25.07
N PRO A 201 -30.95 -25.22 25.15
CA PRO A 201 -30.83 -26.53 24.50
C PRO A 201 -30.70 -26.45 22.98
N ASN A 202 -31.57 -25.68 22.32
CA ASN A 202 -31.54 -25.42 20.88
C ASN A 202 -31.38 -23.91 20.67
N ASN A 203 -30.28 -23.51 20.04
CA ASN A 203 -29.95 -22.11 19.82
C ASN A 203 -28.99 -21.95 18.62
N MET A 204 -29.56 -21.51 17.50
CA MET A 204 -28.85 -21.19 16.29
C MET A 204 -28.62 -19.69 16.21
N GLN A 205 -27.39 -19.30 15.88
CA GLN A 205 -27.05 -17.91 15.69
C GLN A 205 -26.57 -17.65 14.26
N ALA A 206 -27.08 -16.58 13.64
CA ALA A 206 -26.47 -15.97 12.47
C ALA A 206 -25.28 -15.12 12.93
N LEU A 207 -24.06 -15.61 12.68
CA LEU A 207 -22.85 -15.04 13.27
C LEU A 207 -22.33 -13.83 12.47
N SER A 208 -22.21 -13.98 11.15
CA SER A 208 -21.71 -12.91 10.28
C SER A 208 -22.11 -13.12 8.82
N ILE A 209 -22.22 -12.02 8.08
CA ILE A 209 -22.19 -12.03 6.62
C ILE A 209 -20.72 -11.99 6.19
N ILE A 210 -20.30 -12.93 5.34
CA ILE A 210 -18.93 -13.00 4.80
C ILE A 210 -18.88 -12.30 3.43
N THR A 211 -19.91 -12.49 2.61
CA THR A 211 -20.02 -11.88 1.29
C THR A 211 -21.48 -11.58 1.00
N PRO A 212 -21.84 -10.43 0.41
CA PRO A 212 -20.98 -9.27 0.11
C PRO A 212 -20.40 -8.58 1.36
N VAL A 213 -19.30 -7.84 1.20
CA VAL A 213 -18.76 -6.95 2.25
C VAL A 213 -19.43 -5.56 2.14
N SER A 214 -19.15 -4.64 3.07
CA SER A 214 -19.83 -3.33 3.14
C SER A 214 -19.76 -2.50 1.87
N ASN A 215 -18.75 -2.70 1.02
CA ASN A 215 -18.65 -2.09 -0.30
C ASN A 215 -18.42 -3.16 -1.36
N ILE A 216 -19.19 -3.16 -2.44
CA ILE A 216 -19.05 -4.15 -3.52
C ILE A 216 -19.01 -3.47 -4.90
N PRO A 217 -18.36 -4.11 -5.88
CA PRO A 217 -18.40 -3.65 -7.27
C PRO A 217 -19.79 -3.79 -7.89
N ALA A 218 -20.19 -2.84 -8.73
CA ALA A 218 -21.33 -2.93 -9.67
C ALA A 218 -20.81 -3.09 -11.11
N ASP A 219 -20.10 -4.20 -11.37
CA ASP A 219 -19.42 -4.55 -12.62
C ASP A 219 -20.23 -5.46 -13.56
N GLY A 220 -21.46 -5.79 -13.19
CA GLY A 220 -22.29 -6.75 -13.93
C GLY A 220 -21.95 -8.22 -13.67
N ILE A 221 -21.04 -8.52 -12.74
CA ILE A 221 -20.69 -9.89 -12.35
C ILE A 221 -21.59 -10.36 -11.20
N ALA A 222 -22.09 -11.60 -11.30
CA ALA A 222 -22.90 -12.19 -10.26
C ALA A 222 -22.06 -12.61 -9.04
N ILE A 223 -22.50 -12.18 -7.87
CA ILE A 223 -21.90 -12.54 -6.58
C ILE A 223 -22.70 -13.69 -5.96
N ALA A 224 -22.00 -14.61 -5.29
CA ALA A 224 -22.61 -15.63 -4.44
C ALA A 224 -22.57 -15.17 -2.97
N PRO A 225 -23.70 -14.71 -2.40
CA PRO A 225 -23.72 -14.32 -0.99
C PRO A 225 -23.33 -15.50 -0.09
N THR A 226 -22.66 -15.19 1.01
CA THR A 226 -22.12 -16.19 1.93
C THR A 226 -22.28 -15.69 3.36
N ALA A 227 -22.75 -16.55 4.28
CA ALA A 227 -22.91 -16.22 5.69
C ALA A 227 -22.47 -17.36 6.60
N ARG A 228 -22.03 -17.03 7.81
CA ARG A 228 -21.63 -17.98 8.85
C ARG A 228 -22.71 -18.09 9.91
N PHE A 229 -23.01 -19.33 10.28
CA PHE A 229 -23.94 -19.67 11.35
C PHE A 229 -23.24 -20.56 12.38
N VAL A 230 -23.71 -20.54 13.62
CA VAL A 230 -23.12 -21.31 14.73
C VAL A 230 -24.22 -21.85 15.63
N ASN A 231 -24.07 -23.10 16.06
CA ASN A 231 -24.92 -23.68 17.10
C ASN A 231 -24.30 -23.37 18.46
N ILE A 232 -24.91 -22.45 19.21
CA ILE A 232 -24.48 -22.10 20.58
C ILE A 232 -25.34 -22.79 21.64
N GLY A 233 -26.23 -23.69 21.22
CA GLY A 233 -27.02 -24.52 22.12
C GLY A 233 -26.27 -25.75 22.60
N SER A 234 -26.88 -26.51 23.51
CA SER A 234 -26.30 -27.75 24.05
C SER A 234 -26.65 -29.01 23.25
N ASN A 235 -27.63 -28.96 22.35
CA ASN A 235 -28.06 -30.09 21.51
C ASN A 235 -27.51 -29.96 20.09
N SER A 236 -27.31 -31.11 19.41
CA SER A 236 -27.08 -31.10 17.96
C SER A 236 -28.36 -30.73 17.23
N LEU A 237 -28.25 -29.85 16.23
CA LEU A 237 -29.38 -29.38 15.42
C LEU A 237 -29.35 -30.04 14.04
N SER A 238 -30.52 -30.28 13.45
CA SER A 238 -30.65 -30.86 12.11
C SER A 238 -31.70 -30.13 11.29
N ASN A 239 -31.56 -30.18 9.96
CA ASN A 239 -32.47 -29.56 8.99
C ASN A 239 -32.77 -28.08 9.26
N VAL A 240 -31.74 -27.31 9.63
CA VAL A 240 -31.90 -25.90 9.97
C VAL A 240 -32.01 -25.07 8.69
N ASN A 241 -33.14 -24.38 8.51
CA ASN A 241 -33.33 -23.49 7.37
C ASN A 241 -32.58 -22.17 7.60
N VAL A 242 -31.81 -21.74 6.60
CA VAL A 242 -31.10 -20.45 6.61
C VAL A 242 -31.38 -19.70 5.33
N SER A 243 -31.47 -18.38 5.43
CA SER A 243 -31.83 -17.51 4.30
C SER A 243 -30.93 -16.29 4.21
N PHE A 244 -30.77 -15.79 2.99
CA PHE A 244 -30.05 -14.56 2.68
C PHE A 244 -30.92 -13.65 1.81
N ASN A 245 -31.12 -12.42 2.27
CA ASN A 245 -31.93 -11.42 1.58
C ASN A 245 -31.12 -10.14 1.41
N ILE A 246 -31.14 -9.57 0.20
CA ILE A 246 -30.55 -8.26 -0.12
C ILE A 246 -31.67 -7.39 -0.69
N THR A 247 -31.93 -6.26 -0.03
CA THR A 247 -32.91 -5.28 -0.49
C THR A 247 -32.23 -3.99 -0.91
N GLY A 248 -32.57 -3.46 -2.09
CA GLY A 248 -31.97 -2.24 -2.64
C GLY A 248 -32.37 -2.03 -4.10
N PRO A 249 -31.53 -1.38 -4.92
CA PRO A 249 -31.77 -1.20 -6.36
C PRO A 249 -32.05 -2.52 -7.11
N VAL A 250 -31.34 -3.59 -6.74
CA VAL A 250 -31.60 -4.97 -7.19
C VAL A 250 -31.88 -5.85 -5.97
N ASN A 251 -33.04 -6.51 -5.96
CA ASN A 251 -33.40 -7.39 -4.85
C ASN A 251 -32.89 -8.82 -5.10
N TYR A 252 -32.43 -9.48 -4.03
CA TYR A 252 -32.02 -10.89 -4.06
C TYR A 252 -32.55 -11.63 -2.83
N ASN A 253 -32.99 -12.87 -3.03
CA ASN A 253 -33.45 -13.75 -1.97
C ASN A 253 -33.07 -15.21 -2.29
N ASN A 254 -32.51 -15.91 -1.31
CA ASN A 254 -32.20 -17.34 -1.43
C ASN A 254 -32.19 -18.03 -0.07
N SER A 255 -32.57 -19.32 -0.05
CA SER A 255 -32.58 -20.15 1.17
C SER A 255 -31.85 -21.47 0.94
N LYS A 256 -31.22 -22.00 2.00
CA LYS A 256 -30.50 -23.27 2.05
C LYS A 256 -30.80 -24.00 3.36
N ILE A 257 -30.48 -25.31 3.41
CA ILE A 257 -30.66 -26.15 4.59
C ILE A 257 -29.29 -26.60 5.10
N ILE A 258 -29.05 -26.43 6.40
CA ILE A 258 -27.94 -27.06 7.11
C ILE A 258 -28.42 -28.41 7.62
N ALA A 259 -27.87 -29.50 7.07
CA ALA A 259 -28.32 -30.87 7.37
C ALA A 259 -28.12 -31.25 8.85
N THR A 260 -26.93 -30.99 9.42
CA THR A 260 -26.64 -31.22 10.84
C THR A 260 -25.54 -30.28 11.32
N ILE A 261 -25.61 -29.81 12.57
CA ILE A 261 -24.59 -28.99 13.22
C ILE A 261 -24.51 -29.30 14.73
N SER A 262 -23.33 -29.69 15.20
CA SER A 262 -23.10 -30.06 16.61
C SER A 262 -22.92 -28.83 17.51
N PRO A 263 -23.12 -28.98 18.84
CA PRO A 263 -22.90 -27.89 19.80
C PRO A 263 -21.50 -27.26 19.68
N GLY A 264 -21.45 -25.94 19.57
CA GLY A 264 -20.21 -25.17 19.44
C GLY A 264 -19.66 -25.08 18.01
N ASP A 265 -20.15 -25.89 17.08
CA ASP A 265 -19.70 -25.87 15.69
C ASP A 265 -20.31 -24.71 14.91
N SER A 266 -19.56 -24.25 13.91
CA SER A 266 -20.01 -23.22 12.96
C SER A 266 -19.89 -23.70 11.53
N VAL A 267 -20.82 -23.28 10.68
CA VAL A 267 -20.85 -23.60 9.26
C VAL A 267 -20.93 -22.32 8.43
N THR A 268 -20.21 -22.30 7.32
CA THR A 268 -20.30 -21.26 6.30
C THR A 268 -21.19 -21.75 5.17
N VAL A 269 -22.26 -21.02 4.88
CA VAL A 269 -23.23 -21.36 3.84
C VAL A 269 -23.06 -20.40 2.66
N LYS A 270 -22.79 -20.98 1.48
CA LYS A 270 -22.74 -20.27 0.19
C LYS A 270 -24.11 -20.40 -0.49
N PHE A 271 -24.71 -19.26 -0.80
CA PHE A 271 -26.01 -19.15 -1.48
C PHE A 271 -25.82 -19.06 -3.01
N ASP A 272 -26.92 -19.09 -3.76
CA ASP A 272 -26.87 -19.12 -5.23
C ASP A 272 -26.26 -17.83 -5.84
N SER A 273 -25.47 -18.00 -6.91
CA SER A 273 -24.70 -16.93 -7.53
C SER A 273 -25.49 -16.14 -8.58
N THR A 274 -26.63 -15.56 -8.18
CA THR A 274 -27.52 -14.82 -9.10
C THR A 274 -27.64 -13.33 -8.76
N PHE A 275 -27.01 -12.87 -7.67
CA PHE A 275 -27.05 -11.46 -7.30
C PHE A 275 -26.07 -10.66 -8.15
N VAL A 276 -26.59 -9.88 -9.11
CA VAL A 276 -25.80 -8.91 -9.90
C VAL A 276 -26.09 -7.50 -9.36
N PRO A 277 -25.15 -6.87 -8.63
CA PRO A 277 -25.38 -5.56 -8.02
C PRO A 277 -25.41 -4.42 -9.06
N ALA A 278 -26.40 -3.54 -8.95
CA ALA A 278 -26.41 -2.22 -9.60
C ALA A 278 -25.92 -1.13 -8.63
N ILE A 279 -25.50 0.03 -9.14
CA ILE A 279 -25.03 1.14 -8.29
C ILE A 279 -26.10 1.55 -7.27
N GLY A 280 -25.72 1.69 -6.01
CA GLY A 280 -26.58 2.19 -4.94
C GLY A 280 -26.39 1.50 -3.59
N ASN A 281 -27.25 1.84 -2.63
CA ASN A 281 -27.18 1.31 -1.27
C ASN A 281 -28.17 0.15 -1.08
N TYR A 282 -27.73 -0.87 -0.34
CA TYR A 282 -28.46 -2.10 -0.06
C TYR A 282 -28.40 -2.43 1.43
N LEU A 283 -29.37 -3.23 1.87
CA LEU A 283 -29.37 -3.88 3.18
C LEU A 283 -29.39 -5.39 2.98
N ALA A 284 -28.29 -6.06 3.34
CA ALA A 284 -28.24 -7.52 3.43
C ALA A 284 -28.67 -8.00 4.81
N LYS A 285 -29.35 -9.15 4.82
CA LYS A 285 -29.77 -9.88 6.02
C LYS A 285 -29.50 -11.35 5.80
N ALA A 286 -28.76 -11.97 6.71
CA ALA A 286 -28.66 -13.42 6.80
C ALA A 286 -29.34 -13.87 8.09
N TYR A 287 -30.19 -14.90 8.02
CA TYR A 287 -30.94 -15.36 9.18
C TYR A 287 -31.23 -16.85 9.19
N SER A 288 -31.31 -17.43 10.39
CA SER A 288 -31.80 -18.78 10.64
C SER A 288 -33.31 -18.77 10.89
N SER A 289 -33.94 -19.93 10.66
CA SER A 289 -35.33 -20.18 11.04
C SER A 289 -35.43 -21.57 11.63
N LEU A 290 -35.47 -21.63 12.96
CA LEU A 290 -35.59 -22.86 13.73
C LEU A 290 -36.77 -22.73 14.70
N SER A 291 -37.78 -23.58 14.54
CA SER A 291 -39.07 -23.43 15.25
C SER A 291 -38.98 -23.61 16.76
N ASN A 292 -38.02 -24.39 17.23
CA ASN A 292 -37.74 -24.65 18.65
C ASN A 292 -36.50 -23.89 19.16
N ASP A 293 -36.06 -22.86 18.43
CA ASP A 293 -35.07 -21.93 18.96
C ASP A 293 -35.65 -21.11 20.11
N THR A 294 -34.94 -21.12 21.23
CA THR A 294 -35.34 -20.43 22.45
C THR A 294 -34.80 -19.01 22.54
N ASN A 295 -33.81 -18.63 21.73
CA ASN A 295 -33.31 -17.27 21.61
C ASN A 295 -33.50 -16.75 20.18
N ARG A 296 -34.46 -15.85 19.97
CA ARG A 296 -34.75 -15.30 18.63
C ARG A 296 -33.98 -14.01 18.31
N TYR A 297 -33.27 -13.45 19.27
CA TYR A 297 -32.60 -12.16 19.11
C TYR A 297 -31.30 -12.26 18.31
N ASN A 298 -30.71 -13.45 18.23
CA ASN A 298 -29.44 -13.75 17.55
C ASN A 298 -29.64 -14.52 16.23
N ASP A 299 -30.89 -14.71 15.80
CA ASP A 299 -31.24 -15.41 14.56
C ASP A 299 -30.86 -14.63 13.30
N THR A 300 -30.64 -13.31 13.39
CA THR A 300 -30.43 -12.44 12.23
C THR A 300 -29.19 -11.57 12.40
N VAL A 301 -28.37 -11.53 11.36
CA VAL A 301 -27.31 -10.54 11.18
C VAL A 301 -27.64 -9.66 9.97
N LYS A 302 -27.30 -8.36 10.06
CA LYS A 302 -27.54 -7.37 9.01
C LYS A 302 -26.24 -6.70 8.59
N LEU A 303 -26.15 -6.30 7.33
CA LEU A 303 -25.04 -5.55 6.79
C LEU A 303 -25.56 -4.49 5.81
N ASN A 304 -25.18 -3.23 6.02
CA ASN A 304 -25.36 -2.19 5.02
C ASN A 304 -24.27 -2.35 3.95
N ILE A 305 -24.67 -2.34 2.69
CA ILE A 305 -23.78 -2.51 1.55
C ILE A 305 -23.94 -1.32 0.61
N SER A 306 -22.85 -0.78 0.11
CA SER A 306 -22.85 0.17 -0.99
C SER A 306 -22.25 -0.51 -2.21
N ALA A 307 -23.03 -0.67 -3.27
CA ALA A 307 -22.52 -1.09 -4.56
C ALA A 307 -22.06 0.13 -5.35
N LEU A 308 -20.80 0.12 -5.75
CA LEU A 308 -20.10 1.24 -6.34
C LEU A 308 -19.65 0.88 -7.75
N GLN A 309 -19.58 1.87 -8.63
CA GLN A 309 -19.06 1.67 -9.98
C GLN A 309 -17.62 1.14 -9.92
N THR A 310 -17.37 0.05 -10.64
CA THR A 310 -16.02 -0.47 -10.84
C THR A 310 -15.30 0.31 -11.93
N ASN A 311 -14.38 1.15 -11.49
CA ASN A 311 -13.06 1.33 -12.10
C ASN A 311 -12.98 1.40 -13.65
N TYR A 312 -13.88 2.18 -14.26
CA TYR A 312 -13.55 2.99 -15.42
C TYR A 312 -13.52 4.43 -14.92
N GLY A 313 -12.32 5.00 -14.81
CA GLY A 313 -12.17 6.44 -14.79
C GLY A 313 -12.46 7.01 -16.18
N SER A 314 -13.64 6.76 -16.75
CA SER A 314 -14.08 7.44 -17.97
C SER A 314 -14.83 8.71 -17.55
N GLY A 315 -14.06 9.76 -17.34
CA GLY A 315 -14.53 11.13 -17.24
C GLY A 315 -13.52 12.01 -17.98
N ALA A 316 -14.00 13.02 -18.71
CA ALA A 316 -13.15 13.92 -19.49
C ALA A 316 -12.33 13.27 -20.64
N GLY A 317 -12.63 12.03 -21.06
CA GLY A 317 -11.93 11.37 -22.18
C GLY A 317 -10.60 10.68 -21.83
N TYR A 318 -10.26 10.54 -20.54
CA TYR A 318 -9.04 9.87 -20.08
C TYR A 318 -9.32 8.44 -19.61
N PHE A 319 -8.30 7.58 -19.64
CA PHE A 319 -8.31 6.22 -19.12
C PHE A 319 -7.26 6.08 -18.00
N PHE A 320 -7.50 5.20 -17.03
CA PHE A 320 -6.54 4.83 -15.99
C PHE A 320 -6.14 3.36 -16.17
N SER A 321 -4.84 3.05 -16.25
CA SER A 321 -4.31 1.68 -16.19
C SER A 321 -4.09 1.25 -14.73
N ASN A 322 -3.88 -0.05 -14.51
CA ASN A 322 -3.78 -0.66 -13.17
C ASN A 322 -5.12 -0.73 -12.40
N SER A 323 -6.20 -0.91 -13.13
CA SER A 323 -7.52 -1.14 -12.59
C SER A 323 -7.77 -2.64 -12.39
N ILE A 324 -8.42 -3.02 -11.28
CA ILE A 324 -8.86 -4.42 -11.03
C ILE A 324 -10.15 -4.79 -11.79
N GLY A 325 -10.67 -3.90 -12.64
CA GLY A 325 -11.89 -4.11 -13.42
C GLY A 325 -11.65 -4.94 -14.68
N THR A 326 -12.65 -5.70 -15.11
CA THR A 326 -12.63 -6.43 -16.38
C THR A 326 -12.46 -5.45 -17.55
N GLY A 327 -11.44 -5.67 -18.40
CA GLY A 327 -11.13 -4.79 -19.54
C GLY A 327 -10.24 -3.58 -19.21
N ALA A 328 -9.63 -3.53 -18.02
CA ALA A 328 -8.62 -2.54 -17.69
C ALA A 328 -7.38 -2.67 -18.60
N PRO A 329 -6.76 -1.55 -19.04
CA PRO A 329 -5.47 -1.58 -19.71
C PRO A 329 -4.41 -2.29 -18.84
N SER A 330 -3.45 -2.95 -19.48
CA SER A 330 -2.42 -3.76 -18.79
C SER A 330 -1.70 -2.97 -17.70
N MET A 331 -1.32 -3.65 -16.61
CA MET A 331 -0.61 -3.03 -15.49
C MET A 331 0.75 -2.49 -15.96
N PRO A 332 1.02 -1.17 -15.84
CA PRO A 332 2.31 -0.60 -16.19
C PRO A 332 3.39 -1.09 -15.23
N GLU A 333 4.61 -1.20 -15.73
CA GLU A 333 5.78 -1.59 -14.94
C GLU A 333 6.13 -0.50 -13.93
N TYR A 334 6.68 -0.91 -12.78
CA TYR A 334 7.20 0.01 -11.78
C TYR A 334 8.70 0.22 -11.97
N CYS A 335 9.10 1.46 -12.26
CA CYS A 335 10.49 1.91 -12.19
C CYS A 335 10.58 3.42 -11.92
N LEU A 336 11.29 3.81 -10.87
CA LEU A 336 11.59 5.23 -10.67
C LEU A 336 12.59 5.70 -11.73
N GLN A 337 12.26 6.81 -12.38
CA GLN A 337 13.16 7.50 -13.30
C GLN A 337 14.32 8.14 -12.55
N ASP A 338 15.47 8.19 -13.19
CA ASP A 338 16.66 8.86 -12.64
C ASP A 338 16.40 10.36 -12.43
N THR A 339 16.68 10.80 -11.21
CA THR A 339 16.53 12.21 -10.79
C THR A 339 17.86 12.94 -10.69
N SER A 340 18.97 12.34 -11.14
CA SER A 340 20.26 13.02 -11.24
C SER A 340 20.14 14.25 -12.14
N GLY A 341 20.71 15.38 -11.69
CA GLY A 341 20.55 16.68 -12.35
C GLY A 341 19.19 17.37 -12.14
N SER A 342 18.28 16.82 -11.34
CA SER A 342 17.01 17.47 -10.99
C SER A 342 17.23 18.76 -10.19
N MET A 343 16.39 19.76 -10.48
CA MET A 343 16.25 20.97 -9.70
C MET A 343 15.53 20.66 -8.38
N SER A 344 16.20 20.89 -7.26
CA SER A 344 15.58 20.81 -5.93
C SER A 344 14.70 22.04 -5.67
N LEU A 345 13.46 21.80 -5.24
CA LEU A 345 12.51 22.84 -4.83
C LEU A 345 12.47 22.97 -3.30
N ILE A 346 12.40 21.83 -2.60
CA ILE A 346 12.53 21.72 -1.15
C ILE A 346 13.53 20.62 -0.82
N VAL A 347 14.40 20.85 0.18
CA VAL A 347 15.32 19.85 0.74
C VAL A 347 15.27 19.94 2.26
N ASN A 348 14.91 18.85 2.93
CA ASN A 348 14.89 18.72 4.39
C ASN A 348 14.16 19.89 5.07
N GLY A 349 12.97 20.21 4.54
CA GLY A 349 12.10 21.31 4.96
C GLY A 349 12.54 22.72 4.57
N GLN A 350 13.71 22.90 3.96
CA GLN A 350 14.17 24.19 3.45
C GLN A 350 13.70 24.41 2.02
N ILE A 351 13.09 25.57 1.75
CA ILE A 351 12.72 26.01 0.40
C ILE A 351 13.99 26.47 -0.32
N VAL A 352 14.40 25.75 -1.35
CA VAL A 352 15.64 25.99 -2.10
C VAL A 352 15.42 27.00 -3.24
N ARG A 353 14.18 27.13 -3.72
CA ARG A 353 13.79 28.05 -4.80
C ARG A 353 12.75 29.07 -4.35
N PRO A 354 13.11 29.98 -3.41
CA PRO A 354 12.17 30.97 -2.89
C PRO A 354 11.74 32.00 -3.95
N ASP A 355 12.53 32.19 -5.00
CA ASP A 355 12.29 33.09 -6.13
C ASP A 355 11.04 32.74 -6.94
N ILE A 356 10.67 31.46 -6.95
CA ILE A 356 9.49 30.94 -7.66
C ILE A 356 8.46 30.32 -6.71
N PHE A 357 8.60 30.55 -5.40
CA PHE A 357 7.74 29.96 -4.38
C PHE A 357 6.70 30.94 -3.86
N THR A 358 5.50 30.45 -3.53
CA THR A 358 4.45 31.22 -2.85
C THR A 358 3.82 30.37 -1.75
N GLY A 359 3.59 30.96 -0.58
CA GLY A 359 2.94 30.29 0.56
C GLY A 359 3.93 29.78 1.60
N THR A 360 3.66 28.61 2.18
CA THR A 360 4.49 27.96 3.21
C THR A 360 4.85 26.53 2.82
N SER A 361 5.87 25.93 3.44
CA SER A 361 6.28 24.54 3.18
C SER A 361 5.19 23.48 3.44
N ASP A 362 4.10 23.89 4.09
CA ASP A 362 2.90 23.11 4.34
C ASP A 362 1.81 23.44 3.30
N ASN A 363 1.58 24.73 3.06
CA ASN A 363 0.56 25.24 2.16
C ASN A 363 1.15 26.25 1.16
N GLY A 364 1.82 25.74 0.13
CA GLY A 364 2.48 26.58 -0.87
C GLY A 364 2.62 25.89 -2.21
N TYR A 365 3.17 26.61 -3.19
CA TYR A 365 3.41 26.10 -4.53
C TYR A 365 4.59 26.78 -5.21
N PHE A 366 5.21 26.06 -6.14
CA PHE A 366 6.28 26.55 -7.01
C PHE A 366 5.74 26.85 -8.40
N ARG A 367 6.16 27.97 -8.98
CA ARG A 367 5.74 28.46 -10.30
C ARG A 367 6.84 28.25 -11.33
N LEU A 368 6.66 27.28 -12.22
CA LEU A 368 7.63 26.97 -13.27
C LEU A 368 6.99 27.34 -14.61
N GLY A 369 7.35 28.51 -15.15
CA GLY A 369 6.89 28.98 -16.46
C GLY A 369 8.00 28.99 -17.50
N ASN A 370 7.62 28.93 -18.79
CA ASN A 370 8.54 29.04 -19.94
C ASN A 370 9.77 28.10 -19.86
N PHE A 371 9.61 26.91 -19.28
CA PHE A 371 10.71 25.97 -19.05
C PHE A 371 10.84 24.93 -20.17
N LEU A 372 9.85 24.86 -21.07
CA LEU A 372 9.87 23.99 -22.25
C LEU A 372 10.55 24.70 -23.43
N GLN A 373 11.22 23.93 -24.29
CA GLN A 373 11.79 24.46 -25.53
C GLN A 373 10.69 24.97 -26.48
N ALA A 374 11.03 25.87 -27.40
CA ALA A 374 10.09 26.41 -28.38
C ALA A 374 9.42 25.28 -29.20
N GLY A 375 8.09 25.36 -29.35
CA GLY A 375 7.29 24.35 -30.06
C GLY A 375 6.89 23.12 -29.23
N ARG A 376 7.43 22.96 -28.01
CA ARG A 376 7.11 21.84 -27.12
C ARG A 376 6.04 22.24 -26.13
N LYS A 377 5.03 21.38 -25.93
CA LYS A 377 3.93 21.63 -25.00
C LYS A 377 3.58 20.37 -24.21
N LEU A 378 2.99 20.60 -23.04
CA LEU A 378 2.16 19.61 -22.36
C LEU A 378 0.76 19.80 -22.90
N ASN A 379 0.05 18.73 -23.23
CA ASN A 379 -1.29 18.87 -23.81
C ASN A 379 -2.31 18.06 -23.02
N PHE A 380 -3.41 18.69 -22.62
CA PHE A 380 -4.54 18.01 -22.00
C PHE A 380 -5.82 18.60 -22.58
N ASP A 381 -6.08 18.35 -23.86
CA ASP A 381 -7.08 19.01 -24.73
C ASP A 381 -6.81 20.50 -25.01
N GLU A 382 -5.99 21.14 -24.16
CA GLU A 382 -5.35 22.42 -24.42
C GLU A 382 -3.84 22.33 -24.16
N ALA A 383 -3.07 23.17 -24.85
CA ALA A 383 -1.62 23.21 -24.76
C ALA A 383 -1.15 24.12 -23.61
N TYR A 384 -0.18 23.64 -22.83
CA TYR A 384 0.39 24.33 -21.67
C TYR A 384 1.92 24.35 -21.75
N ASP A 385 2.52 25.41 -21.20
CA ASP A 385 3.98 25.59 -21.09
C ASP A 385 4.47 25.91 -19.69
N SER A 386 3.54 25.97 -18.73
CA SER A 386 3.79 26.37 -17.36
C SER A 386 3.15 25.37 -16.40
N ILE A 387 3.90 24.94 -15.37
CA ILE A 387 3.48 24.00 -14.34
C ILE A 387 3.56 24.68 -12.97
N PHE A 388 2.57 24.40 -12.14
CA PHE A 388 2.55 24.76 -10.73
C PHE A 388 2.61 23.50 -9.90
N ILE A 389 3.60 23.42 -9.00
CA ILE A 389 3.81 22.24 -8.14
C ILE A 389 3.47 22.62 -6.70
N GLY A 390 2.33 22.13 -6.22
CA GLY A 390 1.87 22.34 -4.84
C GLY A 390 2.58 21.43 -3.85
N THR A 391 2.86 21.95 -2.65
CA THR A 391 3.40 21.16 -1.53
C THR A 391 2.46 20.02 -1.14
N ASN A 392 1.15 20.22 -1.35
CA ASN A 392 0.08 19.26 -1.09
C ASN A 392 -0.12 18.21 -2.22
N GLY A 393 0.73 18.20 -3.25
CA GLY A 393 0.68 17.20 -4.33
C GLY A 393 -0.26 17.55 -5.49
N ILE A 394 -0.78 18.78 -5.57
CA ILE A 394 -1.48 19.28 -6.76
C ILE A 394 -0.46 19.67 -7.83
N ILE A 395 -0.67 19.25 -9.07
CA ILE A 395 0.09 19.74 -10.24
C ILE A 395 -0.87 20.46 -11.17
N GLY A 396 -0.76 21.79 -11.23
CA GLY A 396 -1.61 22.64 -12.07
C GLY A 396 -0.91 23.10 -13.34
N PHE A 397 -1.68 23.44 -14.37
CA PHE A 397 -1.16 23.85 -15.67
C PHE A 397 -1.72 25.22 -16.08
N THR A 398 -0.90 26.03 -16.76
CA THR A 398 -1.31 27.31 -17.34
C THR A 398 -0.55 27.58 -18.65
N GLN A 399 -1.03 28.55 -19.41
CA GLN A 399 -0.34 29.14 -20.54
C GLN A 399 0.37 30.43 -20.10
N GLU A 400 1.49 30.80 -20.70
CA GLU A 400 2.11 32.12 -20.53
C GLU A 400 2.45 32.52 -19.07
N ASN A 401 2.65 31.52 -18.20
CA ASN A 401 3.04 31.71 -16.79
C ASN A 401 2.05 32.57 -15.97
N VAL A 402 0.74 32.54 -16.27
CA VAL A 402 -0.29 33.22 -15.46
C VAL A 402 -0.54 32.51 -14.11
N ASN A 403 -1.04 33.24 -13.11
CA ASN A 403 -1.28 32.70 -11.77
C ASN A 403 -2.46 31.71 -11.71
N LEU A 404 -2.30 30.58 -11.01
CA LEU A 404 -3.40 29.75 -10.55
C LEU A 404 -4.11 30.36 -9.33
N MET A 405 -5.43 30.17 -9.22
CA MET A 405 -6.19 30.51 -8.02
C MET A 405 -5.85 29.58 -6.85
N ASN A 406 -5.75 30.12 -5.63
CA ASN A 406 -5.59 29.32 -4.41
C ASN A 406 -6.80 28.39 -4.20
N ALA A 407 -6.57 27.09 -4.03
CA ALA A 407 -7.62 26.10 -3.75
C ALA A 407 -7.30 25.26 -2.50
N SER A 408 -8.31 25.04 -1.66
CA SER A 408 -8.29 24.13 -0.50
C SER A 408 -8.88 22.76 -0.91
N PRO A 409 -8.49 21.63 -0.28
CA PRO A 409 -9.09 20.32 -0.53
C PRO A 409 -10.54 20.26 -0.09
N ASP A 410 -11.45 20.66 -0.98
CA ASP A 410 -12.88 20.35 -0.93
C ASP A 410 -13.35 19.97 -2.35
N THR A 411 -14.11 18.88 -2.44
CA THR A 411 -14.74 18.36 -3.67
C THR A 411 -15.69 19.34 -4.35
N SER A 412 -16.10 20.41 -3.65
CA SER A 412 -16.99 21.43 -4.20
C SER A 412 -16.30 22.34 -5.22
N ASN A 413 -14.97 22.50 -5.18
CA ASN A 413 -14.18 23.33 -6.11
C ASN A 413 -12.74 22.79 -6.27
N LEU A 414 -12.55 21.82 -7.17
CA LEU A 414 -11.21 21.38 -7.58
C LEU A 414 -10.50 22.49 -8.39
N PRO A 415 -9.18 22.69 -8.24
CA PRO A 415 -8.44 23.51 -9.17
C PRO A 415 -8.40 22.82 -10.55
N TYR A 416 -8.51 23.60 -11.62
CA TYR A 416 -8.44 23.12 -13.00
C TYR A 416 -7.74 24.18 -13.88
N PRO A 417 -7.02 23.78 -14.93
CA PRO A 417 -6.66 22.40 -15.26
C PRO A 417 -5.55 21.88 -14.32
N ALA A 418 -5.77 20.72 -13.71
CA ALA A 418 -4.84 20.12 -12.77
C ALA A 418 -4.93 18.59 -12.75
N ILE A 419 -3.79 17.97 -12.45
CA ILE A 419 -3.74 16.56 -12.06
C ILE A 419 -3.51 16.47 -10.55
N PHE A 420 -4.03 15.40 -9.98
CA PHE A 420 -3.91 15.03 -8.57
C PHE A 420 -3.23 13.65 -8.52
N PRO A 421 -1.89 13.57 -8.60
CA PRO A 421 -1.16 12.32 -8.43
C PRO A 421 -1.37 11.72 -7.03
N LEU A 422 -1.37 12.59 -6.02
CA LEU A 422 -1.83 12.34 -4.67
C LEU A 422 -2.00 13.70 -3.99
N TRP A 423 -3.20 14.24 -4.00
CA TRP A 423 -3.51 15.44 -3.24
C TRP A 423 -3.80 15.04 -1.78
N ALA A 424 -2.94 15.48 -0.86
CA ALA A 424 -3.09 15.31 0.59
C ALA A 424 -2.47 16.49 1.34
N ASP A 425 -2.76 16.63 2.62
CA ASP A 425 -2.18 17.69 3.46
C ASP A 425 -0.75 17.32 3.87
N PHE A 426 0.23 17.62 3.01
CA PHE A 426 1.65 17.34 3.26
C PHE A 426 2.34 18.52 3.94
N ASN A 427 3.19 18.20 4.92
CA ASN A 427 4.01 19.19 5.62
C ASN A 427 5.50 18.92 5.41
N PHE A 428 6.11 19.59 4.43
CA PHE A 428 7.55 19.48 4.21
C PHE A 428 8.38 20.18 5.28
N GLY A 429 7.82 21.16 6.00
CA GLY A 429 8.52 21.91 7.05
C GLY A 429 8.57 21.21 8.42
N SER A 430 7.98 20.01 8.53
CA SER A 430 7.93 19.28 9.80
C SER A 430 9.32 18.83 10.26
N LEU A 431 9.68 19.19 11.49
CA LEU A 431 10.93 18.73 12.13
C LEU A 431 10.94 17.22 12.42
N LEU A 432 9.80 16.53 12.27
CA LEU A 432 9.72 15.07 12.40
C LEU A 432 10.34 14.34 11.20
N MET A 433 10.60 15.04 10.09
CA MET A 433 11.17 14.49 8.87
C MET A 433 12.42 15.25 8.43
N THR A 434 13.58 14.60 8.47
CA THR A 434 14.88 15.22 8.19
C THR A 434 15.47 14.87 6.81
N LEU A 435 14.81 13.99 6.04
CA LEU A 435 15.29 13.47 4.76
C LEU A 435 14.23 13.56 3.65
N ASN A 436 13.45 14.65 3.62
CA ASN A 436 12.45 14.89 2.57
C ASN A 436 13.01 15.74 1.43
N ARG A 437 12.47 15.55 0.22
CA ARG A 437 12.85 16.34 -0.94
C ARG A 437 11.68 16.46 -1.90
N LEU A 438 11.44 17.67 -2.38
CA LEU A 438 10.60 17.93 -3.55
C LEU A 438 11.51 18.43 -4.67
N SER A 439 11.46 17.78 -5.84
CA SER A 439 12.33 18.11 -6.96
C SER A 439 11.65 17.92 -8.32
N VAL A 440 12.13 18.65 -9.33
CA VAL A 440 11.68 18.57 -10.72
C VAL A 440 12.87 18.40 -11.67
N LYS A 441 12.77 17.56 -12.69
CA LYS A 441 13.75 17.40 -13.78
C LYS A 441 13.04 17.58 -15.12
N PHE A 442 13.69 18.33 -15.99
CA PHE A 442 13.32 18.46 -17.39
C PHE A 442 14.38 17.70 -18.18
N ASP A 443 14.00 16.57 -18.75
CA ASP A 443 14.95 15.63 -19.38
C ASP A 443 15.33 16.05 -20.81
N GLY A 444 15.60 17.33 -21.00
CA GLY A 444 16.03 17.92 -22.27
C GLY A 444 14.95 18.04 -23.33
N ASN A 445 14.04 17.06 -23.49
CA ASN A 445 12.97 17.10 -24.50
C ASN A 445 11.77 16.16 -24.26
N SER A 446 11.89 15.12 -23.45
CA SER A 446 10.91 14.01 -23.50
C SER A 446 9.88 14.00 -22.38
N PHE A 447 10.31 14.30 -21.16
CA PHE A 447 9.44 14.21 -20.00
C PHE A 447 9.73 15.30 -18.98
N VAL A 448 8.70 15.63 -18.22
CA VAL A 448 8.83 16.30 -16.93
C VAL A 448 8.75 15.25 -15.85
N ILE A 449 9.75 15.20 -14.96
CA ILE A 449 9.78 14.30 -13.80
C ILE A 449 9.61 15.14 -12.55
N ILE A 450 8.57 14.88 -11.75
CA ILE A 450 8.33 15.53 -10.46
C ILE A 450 8.41 14.44 -9.39
N ASN A 451 9.24 14.66 -8.37
CA ASN A 451 9.51 13.66 -7.35
C ASN A 451 9.21 14.22 -5.96
N PHE A 452 8.27 13.56 -5.28
CA PHE A 452 7.95 13.76 -3.87
C PHE A 452 8.64 12.66 -3.08
N ASP A 453 9.77 12.96 -2.45
CA ASP A 453 10.52 12.02 -1.60
C ASP A 453 10.21 12.29 -0.12
N ARG A 454 9.68 11.26 0.55
CA ARG A 454 9.29 11.27 1.96
C ARG A 454 8.42 12.48 2.34
N ALA A 455 7.36 12.74 1.56
CA ALA A 455 6.37 13.75 1.86
C ALA A 455 5.56 13.33 3.11
N LEU A 456 5.76 14.04 4.22
CA LEU A 456 5.13 13.73 5.51
C LEU A 456 3.69 14.25 5.56
N ILE A 457 2.76 13.45 6.07
CA ILE A 457 1.37 13.89 6.32
C ILE A 457 1.32 14.83 7.52
N LYS A 458 0.64 15.97 7.36
CA LYS A 458 0.48 16.98 8.41
C LYS A 458 -0.28 16.40 9.61
N GLY A 459 0.27 16.62 10.80
CA GLY A 459 -0.28 16.06 12.04
C GLY A 459 -0.15 14.54 12.14
N GLY A 460 0.56 13.90 11.21
CA GLY A 460 0.86 12.47 11.22
C GLY A 460 2.02 12.10 12.14
N ALA A 461 2.25 10.79 12.29
CA ALA A 461 3.43 10.25 12.96
C ALA A 461 4.72 10.57 12.18
N SER A 462 5.90 10.46 12.82
CA SER A 462 7.21 10.73 12.19
C SER A 462 7.53 9.80 11.02
N ASP A 463 6.90 8.62 10.95
CA ASP A 463 6.98 7.67 9.85
C ASP A 463 5.72 7.63 8.98
N GLU A 464 4.88 8.67 9.04
CA GLU A 464 3.69 8.81 8.20
C GLU A 464 3.98 9.66 6.96
N TYR A 465 4.89 9.16 6.13
CA TYR A 465 5.29 9.79 4.88
C TYR A 465 5.13 8.87 3.68
N VAL A 466 5.06 9.47 2.50
CA VAL A 466 4.94 8.76 1.22
C VAL A 466 5.99 9.26 0.22
N THR A 467 6.49 8.33 -0.60
CA THR A 467 7.33 8.68 -1.76
C THR A 467 6.63 8.30 -3.05
N PHE A 468 6.53 9.25 -3.96
CA PHE A 468 5.96 9.01 -5.28
C PHE A 468 6.59 9.93 -6.33
N GLN A 469 6.59 9.44 -7.58
CA GLN A 469 7.14 10.15 -8.73
C GLN A 469 6.08 10.29 -9.81
N ILE A 470 6.05 11.44 -10.46
CA ILE A 470 5.21 11.77 -11.60
C ILE A 470 6.09 11.95 -12.82
N VAL A 471 5.73 11.31 -13.93
CA VAL A 471 6.38 11.49 -15.23
C VAL A 471 5.32 11.91 -16.23
N ILE A 472 5.52 13.06 -16.88
CA ILE A 472 4.58 13.62 -17.87
C ILE A 472 5.27 13.72 -19.22
N ASP A 473 4.67 13.16 -20.27
CA ASP A 473 5.19 13.22 -21.64
C ASP A 473 5.11 14.67 -22.18
N ILE A 474 6.23 15.16 -22.71
CA ILE A 474 6.32 16.40 -23.49
C ILE A 474 6.15 16.02 -24.97
N LEU A 475 5.23 16.69 -25.65
CA LEU A 475 4.89 16.36 -27.03
C LEU A 475 5.67 17.22 -28.04
N ASP A 476 6.09 16.56 -29.12
CA ASP A 476 6.68 17.16 -30.32
C ASP A 476 5.58 17.78 -31.20
N ASP A 477 4.45 17.08 -31.33
CA ASP A 477 3.21 17.56 -31.96
C ASP A 477 2.06 17.45 -30.95
N TYR A 478 1.74 18.59 -30.33
CA TYR A 478 0.64 18.70 -29.37
C TYR A 478 -0.72 18.89 -30.03
N THR A 479 -0.81 18.96 -31.37
CA THR A 479 -2.10 19.17 -32.06
C THR A 479 -2.88 17.87 -32.27
N THR A 480 -2.21 16.72 -32.16
CA THR A 480 -2.79 15.40 -32.49
C THR A 480 -2.80 14.43 -31.31
N SER A 481 -2.31 14.82 -30.13
CA SER A 481 -2.18 13.93 -28.96
C SER A 481 -2.19 14.71 -27.64
N ASN A 482 -2.72 14.11 -26.56
CA ASN A 482 -2.49 14.62 -25.21
C ASN A 482 -1.29 13.94 -24.54
N SER A 483 -0.70 14.66 -23.60
CA SER A 483 0.33 14.18 -22.70
C SER A 483 -0.19 13.02 -21.88
N ARG A 484 0.66 12.01 -21.76
CA ARG A 484 0.44 10.86 -20.89
C ARG A 484 1.08 11.16 -19.53
N VAL A 485 0.47 10.66 -18.47
CA VAL A 485 0.96 10.82 -17.10
C VAL A 485 1.15 9.46 -16.47
N LEU A 486 2.31 9.26 -15.87
CA LEU A 486 2.66 8.09 -15.07
C LEU A 486 2.91 8.53 -13.63
N VAL A 487 2.25 7.90 -12.68
CA VAL A 487 2.42 8.10 -11.24
C VAL A 487 2.87 6.80 -10.60
N GLN A 488 3.99 6.83 -9.89
CA GLN A 488 4.61 5.64 -9.33
C GLN A 488 4.82 5.79 -7.83
N PHE A 489 4.24 4.89 -7.06
CA PHE A 489 4.33 4.91 -5.60
C PHE A 489 5.39 3.92 -5.13
N SER A 490 6.34 4.40 -4.31
CA SER A 490 7.33 3.53 -3.70
C SER A 490 6.70 2.56 -2.70
N ASP A 491 7.10 1.30 -2.80
CA ASP A 491 6.48 0.18 -2.10
C ASP A 491 7.03 -0.07 -0.68
N THR A 492 6.54 -1.16 -0.09
CA THR A 492 6.90 -1.68 1.23
C THR A 492 8.36 -2.15 1.35
N THR A 493 9.05 -2.45 0.25
CA THR A 493 10.40 -3.03 0.26
C THR A 493 11.49 -1.95 0.18
N SER A 494 11.20 -0.83 -0.50
CA SER A 494 12.13 0.30 -0.67
C SER A 494 12.41 1.11 0.61
N GLN A 495 11.60 0.96 1.67
CA GLN A 495 11.59 1.80 2.88
C GLN A 495 11.44 3.31 2.61
N ARG A 496 11.00 3.72 1.42
CA ARG A 496 10.81 5.14 1.05
C ARG A 496 9.40 5.67 1.32
N THR A 497 8.43 4.79 1.53
CA THR A 497 7.12 5.12 2.09
C THR A 497 7.06 4.59 3.52
N GLY A 498 6.66 5.39 4.51
CA GLY A 498 6.77 5.05 5.93
C GLY A 498 5.68 4.09 6.43
N ALA A 499 5.94 3.38 7.54
CA ALA A 499 5.08 2.27 7.97
C ALA A 499 3.71 2.73 8.47
N SER A 500 3.65 3.83 9.22
CA SER A 500 2.38 4.43 9.65
C SER A 500 1.50 4.85 8.47
N PHE A 501 2.07 5.44 7.41
CA PHE A 501 1.32 5.78 6.20
C PHE A 501 0.68 4.54 5.57
N ARG A 502 1.49 3.49 5.37
CA ARG A 502 1.02 2.21 4.79
C ARG A 502 -0.06 1.57 5.64
N ASN A 503 0.16 1.48 6.95
CA ASN A 503 -0.81 0.90 7.88
C ASN A 503 -2.14 1.64 7.82
N LYS A 504 -2.11 2.98 7.78
CA LYS A 504 -3.34 3.78 7.65
C LYS A 504 -4.01 3.62 6.29
N TYR A 505 -3.23 3.58 5.21
CA TYR A 505 -3.75 3.30 3.88
C TYR A 505 -4.46 1.94 3.81
N PHE A 506 -3.80 0.85 4.24
CA PHE A 506 -4.35 -0.50 4.17
C PHE A 506 -5.52 -0.73 5.13
N ASN A 507 -5.56 0.00 6.25
CA ASN A 507 -6.69 -0.04 7.18
C ASN A 507 -7.79 0.97 6.84
N SER A 508 -7.70 1.70 5.72
CA SER A 508 -8.66 2.73 5.33
C SER A 508 -8.86 3.83 6.39
N THR A 509 -7.80 4.17 7.12
CA THR A 509 -7.75 5.24 8.14
C THR A 509 -6.80 6.38 7.77
N LEU A 510 -6.29 6.38 6.52
CA LEU A 510 -5.53 7.51 5.99
C LEU A 510 -6.42 8.76 5.93
N GLN A 511 -5.85 9.92 6.19
CA GLN A 511 -6.55 11.20 6.08
C GLN A 511 -7.07 11.43 4.65
N SER A 512 -7.93 12.44 4.50
CA SER A 512 -8.54 12.80 3.21
C SER A 512 -7.49 12.98 2.11
N HIS A 513 -7.71 12.32 0.97
CA HIS A 513 -6.82 12.36 -0.17
C HIS A 513 -7.56 12.16 -1.49
N LEU A 514 -6.99 12.69 -2.58
CA LEU A 514 -7.50 12.53 -3.93
C LEU A 514 -6.41 12.10 -4.91
N VAL A 515 -6.73 11.13 -5.77
CA VAL A 515 -5.98 10.77 -6.97
C VAL A 515 -6.90 10.89 -8.18
N GLY A 516 -6.51 11.66 -9.20
CA GLY A 516 -7.33 11.91 -10.38
C GLY A 516 -6.85 13.10 -11.20
N LEU A 517 -7.75 13.70 -11.98
CA LEU A 517 -7.53 14.92 -12.75
C LEU A 517 -8.83 15.73 -12.91
N ALA A 518 -8.69 17.04 -13.13
CA ALA A 518 -9.78 17.93 -13.50
C ALA A 518 -9.28 18.88 -14.61
N LEU A 519 -9.95 18.85 -15.77
CA LEU A 519 -9.66 19.74 -16.90
C LEU A 519 -10.49 21.01 -16.82
N SER A 520 -11.74 20.88 -16.36
CA SER A 520 -12.66 21.98 -16.12
C SER A 520 -13.54 21.69 -14.91
N GLN A 521 -14.41 22.62 -14.53
CA GLN A 521 -15.36 22.41 -13.43
C GLN A 521 -16.27 21.18 -13.63
N ASN A 522 -16.59 20.85 -14.88
CA ASN A 522 -17.48 19.76 -15.25
C ASN A 522 -16.75 18.53 -15.82
N GLU A 523 -15.49 18.67 -16.24
CA GLU A 523 -14.69 17.59 -16.81
C GLU A 523 -13.62 17.13 -15.82
N LYS A 524 -13.99 16.12 -15.03
CA LYS A 524 -13.10 15.53 -14.03
C LYS A 524 -13.13 14.02 -14.07
N CYS A 525 -12.03 13.41 -13.67
CA CYS A 525 -11.92 11.99 -13.51
C CYS A 525 -11.18 11.63 -12.21
N LEU A 526 -11.79 10.78 -11.40
CA LEU A 526 -11.24 10.38 -10.09
C LEU A 526 -10.84 8.91 -10.15
N TYR A 527 -9.58 8.62 -9.80
CA TYR A 527 -9.07 7.26 -9.68
C TYR A 527 -9.22 6.72 -8.26
N ARG A 528 -8.95 7.55 -7.25
CA ARG A 528 -9.15 7.22 -5.84
C ARG A 528 -9.50 8.46 -5.04
N TYR A 529 -10.42 8.33 -4.10
CA TYR A 529 -10.76 9.41 -3.17
C TYR A 529 -11.09 8.87 -1.79
N ALA A 530 -10.64 9.57 -0.75
CA ALA A 530 -11.14 9.46 0.62
C ALA A 530 -11.37 10.87 1.18
N GLY A 531 -12.51 11.08 1.84
CA GLY A 531 -12.88 12.38 2.41
C GLY A 531 -13.32 12.28 3.86
N ASN A 532 -13.58 13.43 4.50
CA ASN A 532 -14.15 13.47 5.84
C ASN A 532 -15.54 12.83 5.84
N GLY A 533 -15.67 11.63 6.43
CA GLY A 533 -16.92 10.89 6.50
C GLY A 533 -17.24 9.99 5.30
N PHE A 534 -16.34 9.86 4.32
CA PHE A 534 -16.49 8.97 3.17
C PHE A 534 -15.44 7.85 3.19
N THR A 535 -15.86 6.61 2.94
CA THR A 535 -14.95 5.45 2.81
C THR A 535 -14.10 5.59 1.54
N PRO A 536 -12.83 5.11 1.51
CA PRO A 536 -12.04 5.15 0.28
C PRO A 536 -12.76 4.44 -0.87
N ILE A 537 -12.94 5.13 -2.00
CA ILE A 537 -13.51 4.59 -3.23
C ILE A 537 -12.46 4.71 -4.33
N GLY A 538 -12.26 3.65 -5.11
CA GLY A 538 -11.38 3.66 -6.29
C GLY A 538 -10.12 2.78 -6.19
N GLY A 539 -9.25 2.86 -7.20
CA GLY A 539 -8.13 1.94 -7.43
C GLY A 539 -7.01 1.96 -6.36
N PRO A 540 -6.12 0.96 -6.37
CA PRO A 540 -5.01 0.90 -5.43
C PRO A 540 -3.97 2.00 -5.72
N MET A 541 -3.47 2.66 -4.67
CA MET A 541 -2.23 3.45 -4.71
C MET A 541 -1.01 2.66 -4.23
N LEU A 542 -1.23 1.75 -3.27
CA LEU A 542 -0.24 0.84 -2.71
C LEU A 542 -0.82 -0.57 -2.66
N SER A 543 0.05 -1.57 -2.78
CA SER A 543 -0.29 -3.00 -2.63
C SER A 543 0.86 -3.75 -1.96
N SER A 544 0.81 -5.09 -1.94
CA SER A 544 1.95 -5.92 -1.51
C SER A 544 3.18 -5.78 -2.41
N THR A 545 2.99 -5.26 -3.64
CA THR A 545 4.03 -4.88 -4.61
C THR A 545 3.93 -3.38 -4.91
N PRO A 546 4.99 -2.77 -5.50
CA PRO A 546 4.89 -1.44 -6.06
C PRO A 546 3.72 -1.31 -7.04
N VAL A 547 3.12 -0.12 -7.07
CA VAL A 547 1.96 0.20 -7.91
C VAL A 547 2.34 1.38 -8.79
N SER A 548 2.20 1.18 -10.10
CA SER A 548 2.27 2.24 -11.10
C SER A 548 0.86 2.52 -11.62
N VAL A 549 0.45 3.78 -11.63
CA VAL A 549 -0.83 4.24 -12.19
C VAL A 549 -0.50 5.08 -13.40
N GLN A 550 -1.04 4.74 -14.56
CA GLN A 550 -0.90 5.57 -15.76
C GLN A 550 -2.25 6.10 -16.19
N PHE A 551 -2.28 7.33 -16.69
CA PHE A 551 -3.47 7.87 -17.30
C PHE A 551 -3.17 8.75 -18.51
N GLY A 552 -4.14 8.80 -19.42
CA GLY A 552 -4.02 9.48 -20.71
C GLY A 552 -5.28 9.26 -21.56
N PRO A 553 -5.47 10.02 -22.65
CA PRO A 553 -6.70 9.98 -23.46
C PRO A 553 -6.82 8.72 -24.32
N ASN A 554 -5.76 7.92 -24.44
CA ASN A 554 -5.71 6.76 -25.31
C ASN A 554 -5.24 5.52 -24.55
N ALA A 555 -6.17 4.59 -24.34
CA ALA A 555 -5.93 3.34 -23.63
C ALA A 555 -4.81 2.48 -24.24
N SER A 556 -4.61 2.50 -25.57
CA SER A 556 -3.56 1.70 -26.23
C SER A 556 -2.14 2.22 -25.95
N ARG A 557 -2.01 3.45 -25.43
CA ARG A 557 -0.73 4.08 -25.07
C ARG A 557 -0.37 3.93 -23.58
N LEU A 558 -1.23 3.28 -22.78
CA LEU A 558 -1.07 3.15 -21.32
C LEU A 558 -0.29 1.89 -20.87
N ILE A 559 0.70 1.47 -21.66
CA ILE A 559 1.56 0.33 -21.36
C ILE A 559 2.99 0.84 -21.14
N TYR A 560 3.25 1.47 -19.99
CA TYR A 560 4.62 1.85 -19.65
C TYR A 560 5.45 0.61 -19.28
N SER A 561 6.52 0.32 -20.03
CA SER A 561 7.59 -0.60 -19.62
C SER A 561 8.88 0.17 -19.44
N CYS A 562 9.57 -0.20 -18.38
CA CYS A 562 10.88 0.28 -17.96
C CYS A 562 12.01 -0.64 -18.40
N SER A 563 11.64 -1.83 -18.89
CA SER A 563 12.58 -2.80 -19.43
C SER A 563 13.28 -2.19 -20.64
N PRO A 564 14.62 -2.30 -20.75
CA PRO A 564 15.35 -1.85 -21.92
C PRO A 564 14.73 -2.46 -23.17
N ALA A 565 14.41 -1.63 -24.17
CA ALA A 565 13.92 -2.15 -25.43
C ALA A 565 15.04 -2.97 -26.09
N SER A 566 14.73 -4.22 -26.45
CA SER A 566 15.61 -5.07 -27.22
C SER A 566 15.31 -4.85 -28.71
N LEU A 567 16.31 -4.41 -29.47
CA LEU A 567 16.25 -4.37 -30.93
C LEU A 567 16.73 -5.72 -31.47
N GLN A 568 15.85 -6.43 -32.15
CA GLN A 568 16.22 -7.52 -33.04
C GLN A 568 16.62 -6.93 -34.38
N LEU A 569 17.90 -7.03 -34.70
CA LEU A 569 18.46 -6.56 -35.95
C LEU A 569 18.81 -7.77 -36.84
N GLN A 570 18.54 -7.65 -38.14
CA GLN A 570 19.22 -8.47 -39.13
C GLN A 570 20.03 -7.58 -40.08
N ALA A 571 21.32 -7.89 -40.21
CA ALA A 571 22.29 -7.16 -41.02
C ALA A 571 23.19 -8.13 -41.80
N SER A 572 23.86 -7.62 -42.83
CA SER A 572 24.77 -8.37 -43.69
C SER A 572 25.93 -7.46 -44.07
N LEU A 573 27.14 -8.00 -44.08
CA LEU A 573 28.35 -7.28 -44.52
C LEU A 573 28.79 -7.88 -45.86
N GLU A 574 29.14 -7.02 -46.81
CA GLU A 574 29.47 -7.41 -48.18
C GLU A 574 30.57 -8.47 -48.24
N ALA A 575 31.66 -8.25 -47.49
CA ALA A 575 32.83 -9.12 -47.50
C ALA A 575 32.68 -10.38 -46.63
N ILE A 576 31.68 -10.44 -45.74
CA ILE A 576 31.53 -11.52 -44.73
C ILE A 576 30.37 -12.48 -45.08
N THR A 577 29.34 -12.05 -45.81
CA THR A 577 28.08 -12.83 -45.95
C THR A 577 27.77 -13.31 -47.37
N PRO A 578 27.55 -14.64 -47.58
CA PRO A 578 28.15 -15.77 -46.90
C PRO A 578 29.26 -16.41 -47.76
N ASP A 579 30.41 -16.64 -47.16
CA ASP A 579 31.37 -17.61 -47.66
C ASP A 579 30.67 -18.99 -47.82
N PRO A 580 30.73 -19.65 -48.98
CA PRO A 580 30.21 -21.01 -49.19
C PRO A 580 30.89 -22.08 -48.31
N ALA A 581 31.96 -21.75 -47.58
CA ALA A 581 32.48 -22.55 -46.48
C ALA A 581 32.48 -21.69 -45.20
N PRO A 582 31.63 -21.95 -44.19
CA PRO A 582 31.75 -21.23 -42.92
C PRO A 582 33.10 -21.60 -42.29
N SER A 583 34.12 -20.76 -42.50
CA SER A 583 35.24 -20.72 -41.59
C SER A 583 34.67 -20.41 -40.20
N SER A 584 35.29 -20.91 -39.14
CA SER A 584 34.79 -20.79 -37.76
C SER A 584 34.69 -19.34 -37.25
N ASN A 585 34.97 -18.33 -38.09
CA ASN A 585 35.10 -16.92 -37.75
C ASN A 585 34.17 -15.98 -38.54
N SER A 586 33.17 -16.44 -39.30
CA SER A 586 32.29 -15.57 -40.13
C SER A 586 31.35 -14.62 -39.34
N SER A 587 31.54 -14.45 -38.03
CA SER A 587 30.74 -13.58 -37.17
C SER A 587 31.59 -12.43 -36.65
N ASP A 588 31.08 -11.21 -36.74
CA ASP A 588 31.77 -10.01 -36.25
C ASP A 588 30.85 -9.13 -35.40
N THR A 589 31.43 -8.18 -34.68
CA THR A 589 30.75 -7.24 -33.80
C THR A 589 30.18 -6.07 -34.61
N LEU A 590 28.87 -5.88 -34.51
CA LEU A 590 28.18 -4.70 -35.01
C LEU A 590 27.79 -3.79 -33.84
N MET A 591 27.97 -2.49 -34.01
CA MET A 591 27.53 -1.46 -33.08
C MET A 591 26.38 -0.67 -33.71
N ILE A 592 25.31 -0.46 -32.93
CA ILE A 592 24.22 0.41 -33.32
C ILE A 592 24.23 1.66 -32.43
N LEU A 593 24.36 2.83 -33.06
CA LEU A 593 24.16 4.13 -32.44
C LEU A 593 22.74 4.62 -32.76
N LEU A 594 22.03 5.09 -31.75
CA LEU A 594 20.72 5.72 -31.91
C LEU A 594 20.87 7.24 -31.97
N ARG A 595 20.15 7.86 -32.91
CA ARG A 595 20.01 9.32 -32.98
C ARG A 595 18.55 9.75 -32.99
N GLU A 596 18.29 10.94 -32.46
CA GLU A 596 16.97 11.59 -32.52
C GLU A 596 16.47 11.70 -33.97
N GLN A 597 15.14 11.75 -34.17
CA GLN A 597 14.53 11.80 -35.52
C GLN A 597 14.63 13.16 -36.23
N SER A 598 14.97 14.22 -35.50
CA SER A 598 15.01 15.60 -35.99
C SER A 598 16.39 16.21 -35.85
N SER A 599 16.77 17.03 -36.83
CA SER A 599 18.01 17.83 -36.80
C SER A 599 18.11 18.61 -35.49
N PRO A 600 19.27 18.60 -34.80
CA PRO A 600 20.59 18.15 -35.25
C PRO A 600 20.92 16.65 -35.07
N TYR A 601 19.90 15.79 -34.86
CA TYR A 601 20.05 14.33 -34.72
C TYR A 601 21.02 13.96 -33.60
N GLU A 602 20.79 14.50 -32.39
CA GLU A 602 21.63 14.22 -31.22
C GLU A 602 21.72 12.72 -30.91
N PRO A 603 22.89 12.21 -30.48
CA PRO A 603 23.04 10.82 -30.08
C PRO A 603 22.27 10.52 -28.79
N VAL A 604 21.61 9.37 -28.76
CA VAL A 604 20.70 8.96 -27.67
C VAL A 604 21.28 7.80 -26.87
N ASP A 605 21.68 6.73 -27.55
CA ASP A 605 22.21 5.53 -26.91
C ASP A 605 23.04 4.72 -27.88
N VAL A 606 23.83 3.78 -27.34
CA VAL A 606 24.66 2.87 -28.14
C VAL A 606 24.61 1.47 -27.57
N ALA A 607 24.52 0.47 -28.45
CA ALA A 607 24.59 -0.93 -28.10
C ALA A 607 25.48 -1.67 -29.11
N LYS A 608 26.12 -2.76 -28.66
CA LYS A 608 26.94 -3.62 -29.51
C LYS A 608 26.56 -5.08 -29.32
N SER A 609 26.64 -5.86 -30.38
CA SER A 609 26.32 -7.29 -30.38
C SER A 609 27.09 -8.02 -31.48
N VAL A 610 27.35 -9.30 -31.30
CA VAL A 610 27.98 -10.14 -32.33
C VAL A 610 26.90 -10.67 -33.26
N LEU A 611 27.10 -10.53 -34.57
CA LEU A 611 26.17 -11.07 -35.57
C LEU A 611 26.25 -12.59 -35.57
N SER A 612 25.10 -13.26 -35.50
CA SER A 612 25.04 -14.70 -35.80
C SER A 612 25.36 -14.98 -37.27
N ASN A 613 25.65 -16.24 -37.62
CA ASN A 613 25.88 -16.68 -39.01
C ASN A 613 24.69 -16.37 -39.96
N SER A 614 23.52 -16.08 -39.40
CA SER A 614 22.31 -15.70 -40.14
C SER A 614 22.12 -14.18 -40.27
N GLY A 615 23.08 -13.38 -39.78
CA GLY A 615 23.04 -11.92 -39.74
C GLY A 615 22.20 -11.34 -38.60
N ASN A 616 21.67 -12.18 -37.70
CA ASN A 616 20.83 -11.72 -36.59
C ASN A 616 21.67 -11.24 -35.39
N ALA A 617 21.27 -10.13 -34.78
CA ALA A 617 21.82 -9.59 -33.53
C ALA A 617 20.70 -9.07 -32.62
N THR A 618 20.82 -9.32 -31.32
CA THR A 618 19.96 -8.72 -30.30
C THR A 618 20.75 -7.63 -29.59
N LEU A 619 20.23 -6.41 -29.59
CA LEU A 619 20.86 -5.21 -29.01
C LEU A 619 19.95 -4.65 -27.91
N ASN A 620 20.51 -4.42 -26.73
CA ASN A 620 19.76 -3.89 -25.59
C ASN A 620 20.18 -2.44 -25.34
N PHE A 621 19.21 -1.53 -25.33
CA PHE A 621 19.43 -0.11 -25.10
C PHE A 621 18.81 0.33 -23.77
N ASN A 622 19.54 1.17 -23.03
CA ASN A 622 19.13 1.63 -21.70
C ASN A 622 18.39 2.97 -21.74
N ASN A 623 18.60 3.77 -22.80
CA ASN A 623 18.08 5.13 -22.92
C ASN A 623 17.01 5.28 -24.02
N ILE A 624 16.53 4.17 -24.59
CA ILE A 624 15.39 4.18 -25.51
C ILE A 624 14.10 4.57 -24.77
N LYS A 625 13.33 5.48 -25.36
CA LYS A 625 12.05 5.94 -24.79
C LYS A 625 10.87 5.40 -25.61
N PRO A 626 9.88 4.73 -24.98
CA PRO A 626 8.69 4.22 -25.68
C PRO A 626 7.89 5.34 -26.38
N GLY A 627 7.38 5.05 -27.58
CA GLY A 627 6.58 5.99 -28.38
C GLY A 627 7.40 7.02 -29.15
N ARG A 628 8.74 6.95 -29.09
CA ARG A 628 9.64 7.76 -29.92
C ARG A 628 10.14 6.97 -31.12
N SER A 629 10.61 7.69 -32.13
CA SER A 629 11.30 7.09 -33.27
C SER A 629 12.75 7.57 -33.31
N TYR A 630 13.66 6.68 -33.66
CA TYR A 630 15.10 6.95 -33.69
C TYR A 630 15.71 6.45 -35.01
N TYR A 631 16.68 7.17 -35.55
CA TYR A 631 17.53 6.59 -36.60
C TYR A 631 18.44 5.53 -35.99
N LEU A 632 18.58 4.41 -36.70
CA LEU A 632 19.54 3.36 -36.37
C LEU A 632 20.78 3.54 -37.24
N ILE A 633 21.94 3.65 -36.62
CA ILE A 633 23.21 3.79 -37.34
C ILE A 633 24.04 2.54 -37.10
N ALA A 634 24.22 1.77 -38.16
CA ALA A 634 25.09 0.60 -38.17
C ALA A 634 26.53 1.01 -38.36
N LEU A 635 27.37 0.61 -37.41
CA LEU A 635 28.80 0.86 -37.35
C LEU A 635 29.53 -0.47 -37.20
N HIS A 636 30.46 -0.73 -38.12
CA HIS A 636 31.37 -1.87 -38.10
C HIS A 636 32.81 -1.36 -38.24
N ARG A 637 33.80 -2.21 -37.96
CA ARG A 637 35.21 -1.81 -37.95
C ARG A 637 35.79 -1.51 -39.35
N SER A 638 35.17 -2.04 -40.40
CA SER A 638 35.68 -2.07 -41.78
C SER A 638 34.55 -1.86 -42.80
N SER A 639 33.49 -1.14 -42.41
CA SER A 639 32.34 -0.86 -43.27
C SER A 639 31.93 0.60 -43.18
N ILE A 640 31.27 1.06 -44.24
CA ILE A 640 30.70 2.40 -44.25
C ILE A 640 29.62 2.54 -43.18
N GLU A 641 29.60 3.69 -42.50
CA GLU A 641 28.51 4.05 -41.58
C GLU A 641 27.17 4.05 -42.35
N THR A 642 26.21 3.22 -41.91
CA THR A 642 24.94 3.04 -42.61
C THR A 642 23.74 3.41 -41.72
N TRP A 643 22.93 4.37 -42.17
CA TRP A 643 21.73 4.82 -41.47
C TRP A 643 20.49 4.07 -41.92
N SER A 644 19.54 3.83 -41.02
CA SER A 644 18.19 3.38 -41.39
C SER A 644 17.52 4.40 -42.31
N SER A 645 16.75 3.93 -43.29
CA SER A 645 16.12 4.81 -44.29
C SER A 645 15.13 5.81 -43.69
N LEU A 646 14.48 5.42 -42.59
CA LEU A 646 13.58 6.24 -41.81
C LEU A 646 13.83 6.02 -40.30
N PRO A 647 13.37 6.93 -39.43
CA PRO A 647 13.35 6.69 -37.99
C PRO A 647 12.49 5.47 -37.64
N VAL A 648 13.06 4.55 -36.87
CA VAL A 648 12.38 3.33 -36.41
C VAL A 648 11.59 3.64 -35.16
N ASN A 649 10.28 3.37 -35.19
CA ASN A 649 9.39 3.60 -34.06
C ASN A 649 9.62 2.57 -32.96
N ILE A 650 9.76 3.06 -31.73
CA ILE A 650 9.77 2.27 -30.51
C ILE A 650 8.33 2.14 -30.03
N PRO A 651 7.75 0.93 -30.02
CA PRO A 651 6.39 0.73 -29.57
C PRO A 651 6.17 1.29 -28.17
N THR A 652 4.98 1.83 -27.94
CA THR A 652 4.52 2.21 -26.60
C THR A 652 4.17 0.99 -25.75
N SER A 653 4.28 -0.24 -26.27
CA SER A 653 3.94 -1.51 -25.61
C SER A 653 4.65 -2.69 -26.28
N GLY A 654 5.25 -3.59 -25.51
CA GLY A 654 6.01 -4.72 -26.06
C GLY A 654 7.43 -4.29 -26.44
N SER A 655 8.39 -4.68 -25.61
CA SER A 655 9.76 -4.14 -25.61
C SER A 655 10.66 -4.67 -26.73
N GLU A 656 10.09 -5.29 -27.77
CA GLU A 656 10.84 -5.88 -28.87
C GLU A 656 10.57 -5.11 -30.17
N VAL A 657 11.63 -4.47 -30.69
CA VAL A 657 11.62 -3.75 -31.96
C VAL A 657 12.40 -4.61 -32.95
N SER A 658 11.91 -4.76 -34.19
CA SER A 658 12.66 -5.49 -35.22
C SER A 658 13.01 -4.57 -36.38
N TYR A 659 14.27 -4.59 -36.82
CA TYR A 659 14.70 -3.92 -38.05
C TYR A 659 15.61 -4.83 -38.89
N ASN A 660 15.31 -4.93 -40.19
CA ASN A 660 16.01 -5.86 -41.08
C ASN A 660 16.58 -5.13 -42.29
N PHE A 661 17.87 -4.83 -42.26
CA PHE A 661 18.59 -4.20 -43.36
C PHE A 661 18.65 -5.10 -44.60
N THR A 662 18.62 -6.42 -44.45
CA THR A 662 18.86 -7.37 -45.54
C THR A 662 17.71 -7.52 -46.53
N THR A 663 16.52 -7.00 -46.19
CA THR A 663 15.30 -7.16 -47.00
C THR A 663 15.26 -6.29 -48.25
N GLY A 664 16.10 -5.26 -48.35
CA GLY A 664 16.17 -4.39 -49.52
C GLY A 664 17.08 -3.18 -49.31
N LEU A 665 17.55 -2.58 -50.41
CA LEU A 665 18.37 -1.37 -50.36
C LEU A 665 17.62 -0.19 -49.73
N ASP A 666 16.30 -0.15 -49.88
CA ASP A 666 15.38 0.85 -49.31
C ASP A 666 15.33 0.86 -47.77
N LYS A 667 16.07 -0.04 -47.12
CA LYS A 667 16.26 -0.07 -45.66
C LYS A 667 17.43 0.79 -45.21
N ALA A 668 18.30 1.24 -46.11
CA ALA A 668 19.33 2.22 -45.78
C ALA A 668 18.96 3.61 -46.34
N TYR A 669 19.36 4.66 -45.64
CA TYR A 669 19.19 6.02 -46.13
C TYR A 669 19.89 6.19 -47.47
N GLY A 670 19.18 6.73 -48.47
CA GLY A 670 19.71 6.89 -49.82
C GLY A 670 19.98 5.59 -50.58
N ASN A 671 19.46 4.45 -50.13
CA ASN A 671 19.75 3.13 -50.68
C ASN A 671 21.25 2.73 -50.61
N ASN A 672 21.97 3.22 -49.60
CA ASN A 672 23.43 3.09 -49.46
C ASN A 672 23.89 1.70 -48.99
N MET A 673 23.59 0.66 -49.78
CA MET A 673 23.96 -0.75 -49.56
C MET A 673 24.14 -1.45 -50.92
N VAL A 674 24.68 -2.67 -50.92
CA VAL A 674 24.86 -3.52 -52.11
C VAL A 674 24.12 -4.85 -51.98
N ILE A 675 23.65 -5.41 -53.10
CA ILE A 675 23.03 -6.74 -53.10
C ILE A 675 24.10 -7.82 -53.26
N VAL A 676 24.28 -8.64 -52.22
CA VAL A 676 25.15 -9.82 -52.22
C VAL A 676 24.29 -11.06 -52.01
N GLN A 677 24.28 -11.97 -52.99
CA GLN A 677 23.51 -13.22 -52.95
C GLN A 677 22.03 -13.04 -52.53
N GLY A 678 21.39 -11.96 -53.00
CA GLY A 678 19.98 -11.66 -52.75
C GLY A 678 19.68 -10.98 -51.41
N LYS A 679 20.71 -10.62 -50.62
CA LYS A 679 20.58 -9.80 -49.41
C LYS A 679 21.18 -8.42 -49.64
N ALA A 680 20.56 -7.39 -49.08
CA ALA A 680 21.21 -6.10 -48.95
C ALA A 680 22.27 -6.14 -47.83
N SER A 681 23.49 -5.75 -48.19
CA SER A 681 24.68 -5.78 -47.36
C SER A 681 25.31 -4.40 -47.27
N PHE A 682 25.91 -4.08 -46.12
CA PHE A 682 26.69 -2.87 -45.94
C PHE A 682 27.97 -2.95 -46.78
N PHE A 683 28.33 -1.84 -47.42
CA PHE A 683 29.59 -1.73 -48.14
C PHE A 683 30.76 -1.82 -47.18
N CYS A 684 31.72 -2.67 -47.52
CA CYS A 684 32.94 -2.86 -46.77
C CYS A 684 34.10 -2.02 -47.35
N GLY A 685 35.13 -1.75 -46.57
CA GLY A 685 36.38 -1.15 -47.03
C GLY A 685 36.70 0.25 -46.52
N ASP A 686 35.83 0.89 -45.73
CA ASP A 686 36.16 2.11 -44.97
C ASP A 686 36.92 1.68 -43.71
N VAL A 687 38.25 1.56 -43.82
CA VAL A 687 39.11 1.01 -42.76
C VAL A 687 39.66 2.10 -41.84
N ASP A 688 39.69 3.35 -42.30
CA ASP A 688 40.13 4.51 -41.52
C ASP A 688 38.99 5.36 -40.94
N ARG A 689 37.74 5.07 -41.32
CA ARG A 689 36.49 5.64 -40.82
C ARG A 689 36.35 7.12 -41.11
N ASP A 690 36.77 7.53 -42.29
CA ASP A 690 36.65 8.91 -42.75
C ASP A 690 35.35 9.21 -43.51
N TYR A 691 34.43 8.23 -43.55
CA TYR A 691 33.13 8.27 -44.21
C TYR A 691 33.16 8.10 -45.74
N ALA A 692 34.28 7.69 -46.31
CA ALA A 692 34.41 7.27 -47.70
C ALA A 692 35.13 5.91 -47.78
N VAL A 693 35.00 5.23 -48.92
CA VAL A 693 35.94 4.17 -49.30
C VAL A 693 36.76 4.74 -50.44
N ASP A 694 38.06 4.96 -50.23
CA ASP A 694 38.91 5.55 -51.26
C ASP A 694 40.35 4.98 -51.30
N GLY A 695 41.25 5.69 -52.01
CA GLY A 695 42.63 5.27 -52.16
C GLY A 695 43.44 5.25 -50.85
N THR A 696 43.05 5.98 -49.81
CA THR A 696 43.70 5.93 -48.50
C THR A 696 43.39 4.63 -47.78
N ASP A 697 42.15 4.15 -47.86
CA ASP A 697 41.76 2.84 -47.36
C ASP A 697 42.53 1.72 -48.06
N LEU A 698 42.54 1.76 -49.41
CA LEU A 698 43.22 0.76 -50.21
C LEU A 698 44.72 0.74 -49.92
N SER A 699 45.34 1.92 -49.74
CA SER A 699 46.75 2.03 -49.37
C SER A 699 47.04 1.41 -47.99
N GLN A 700 46.11 1.51 -47.04
CA GLN A 700 46.27 0.89 -45.72
C GLN A 700 46.18 -0.63 -45.81
N VAL A 701 45.20 -1.15 -46.55
CA VAL A 701 45.08 -2.60 -46.80
C VAL A 701 46.32 -3.12 -47.53
N ASP A 702 46.77 -2.48 -48.61
CA ASP A 702 47.96 -2.90 -49.38
C ASP A 702 49.24 -2.95 -48.53
N ASN A 703 49.41 -1.99 -47.61
CA ASN A 703 50.54 -2.00 -46.67
C ASN A 703 50.49 -3.22 -45.73
N ASP A 704 49.32 -3.58 -45.25
CA ASP A 704 49.11 -4.74 -44.38
C ASP A 704 49.18 -6.07 -45.13
N VAL A 705 48.74 -6.12 -46.39
CA VAL A 705 48.97 -7.25 -47.31
C VAL A 705 50.47 -7.50 -47.49
N ALA A 706 51.25 -6.43 -47.76
CA ALA A 706 52.70 -6.54 -47.91
C ALA A 706 53.41 -6.95 -46.61
N ALA A 707 52.82 -6.62 -45.47
CA ALA A 707 53.33 -6.98 -44.14
C ALA A 707 52.88 -8.38 -43.67
N PHE A 708 51.98 -9.06 -44.39
CA PHE A 708 51.31 -10.28 -43.96
C PHE A 708 50.66 -10.12 -42.57
N THR A 709 50.01 -8.98 -42.35
CA THR A 709 49.31 -8.69 -41.10
C THR A 709 48.20 -9.71 -40.89
N SER A 710 48.10 -10.26 -39.68
CA SER A 710 47.10 -11.26 -39.30
C SER A 710 46.47 -10.88 -37.96
N GLY A 711 45.28 -11.39 -37.67
CA GLY A 711 44.55 -11.08 -36.45
C GLY A 711 43.37 -10.14 -36.70
N TYR A 712 42.73 -9.74 -35.60
CA TYR A 712 41.57 -8.84 -35.62
C TYR A 712 41.99 -7.37 -35.86
N VAL A 713 42.21 -7.01 -37.12
CA VAL A 713 42.55 -5.64 -37.58
C VAL A 713 41.46 -5.06 -38.48
N THR A 714 41.45 -3.74 -38.71
CA THR A 714 40.44 -3.09 -39.58
C THR A 714 40.66 -3.39 -41.07
N THR A 715 41.89 -3.71 -41.46
CA THR A 715 42.31 -4.05 -42.82
C THR A 715 42.00 -5.48 -43.23
N ASP A 716 41.62 -6.35 -42.27
CA ASP A 716 41.00 -7.66 -42.51
C ASP A 716 39.50 -7.43 -42.69
N VAL A 717 39.10 -7.23 -43.95
CA VAL A 717 37.77 -6.78 -44.36
C VAL A 717 36.82 -7.98 -44.47
N ASN A 718 37.33 -9.13 -44.91
CA ASN A 718 36.56 -10.36 -45.09
C ASN A 718 36.45 -11.20 -43.80
N ASN A 719 37.23 -10.86 -42.76
CA ASN A 719 37.26 -11.50 -41.45
C ASN A 719 37.74 -12.97 -41.47
N ASP A 720 38.76 -13.28 -42.28
CA ASP A 720 39.39 -14.60 -42.38
C ASP A 720 40.69 -14.75 -41.56
N ASP A 721 41.03 -13.73 -40.76
CA ASP A 721 42.19 -13.63 -39.85
C ASP A 721 43.53 -13.30 -40.55
N ILE A 722 43.53 -13.07 -41.87
CA ILE A 722 44.74 -12.75 -42.65
C ILE A 722 44.44 -11.62 -43.64
N VAL A 723 45.20 -10.52 -43.58
CA VAL A 723 45.07 -9.45 -44.58
C VAL A 723 45.75 -9.87 -45.87
N ASP A 724 44.99 -10.08 -46.94
CA ASP A 724 45.51 -10.48 -48.25
C ASP A 724 44.83 -9.79 -49.45
N GLY A 725 45.16 -10.24 -50.67
CA GLY A 725 44.62 -9.62 -51.89
C GLY A 725 43.10 -9.71 -52.03
N SER A 726 42.44 -10.58 -51.28
CA SER A 726 40.99 -10.70 -51.26
C SER A 726 40.33 -9.55 -50.48
N ASP A 727 40.97 -9.02 -49.43
CA ASP A 727 40.53 -7.81 -48.73
C ASP A 727 40.66 -6.58 -49.62
N ALA A 728 41.84 -6.43 -50.25
CA ALA A 728 42.14 -5.32 -51.14
C ALA A 728 41.13 -5.25 -52.31
N GLN A 729 40.67 -6.41 -52.80
CA GLN A 729 39.67 -6.47 -53.86
C GLN A 729 38.33 -5.82 -53.45
N TYR A 730 37.87 -6.00 -52.21
CA TYR A 730 36.63 -5.35 -51.76
C TYR A 730 36.80 -3.83 -51.67
N VAL A 731 37.93 -3.37 -51.14
CA VAL A 731 38.22 -1.93 -51.01
C VAL A 731 38.38 -1.28 -52.38
N ASP A 732 39.13 -1.87 -53.31
CA ASP A 732 39.34 -1.34 -54.66
C ASP A 732 38.03 -1.20 -55.45
N ASN A 733 37.17 -2.23 -55.38
CA ASN A 733 35.85 -2.19 -56.04
C ASN A 733 34.96 -1.07 -55.49
N ASN A 734 34.91 -0.90 -54.17
CA ASN A 734 34.08 0.12 -53.54
C ASN A 734 34.65 1.53 -53.69
N ALA A 735 35.97 1.67 -53.69
CA ALA A 735 36.66 2.92 -54.01
C ALA A 735 36.40 3.35 -55.47
N SER A 736 36.47 2.41 -56.41
CA SER A 736 36.13 2.66 -57.82
C SER A 736 34.68 3.11 -58.02
N ASN A 737 33.78 2.64 -57.15
CA ASN A 737 32.37 3.00 -57.15
C ASN A 737 32.06 4.29 -56.36
N PHE A 738 33.06 4.97 -55.80
CA PHE A 738 32.91 6.17 -54.97
C PHE A 738 31.92 5.98 -53.81
N VAL A 739 32.00 4.82 -53.15
CA VAL A 739 31.16 4.52 -51.99
C VAL A 739 31.48 5.49 -50.85
N GLY A 740 30.44 6.06 -50.24
CA GLY A 740 30.58 6.96 -49.10
C GLY A 740 29.33 6.99 -48.22
N MET A 741 29.40 7.68 -47.09
CA MET A 741 28.31 7.72 -46.09
C MET A 741 27.17 8.64 -46.53
N PHE A 742 25.93 8.15 -46.41
CA PHE A 742 24.71 8.90 -46.67
C PHE A 742 23.91 9.04 -45.37
N ARG A 743 23.42 10.25 -45.06
CA ARG A 743 22.63 10.55 -43.86
C ARG A 743 21.56 11.63 -44.11
N PRO A 744 20.52 11.73 -43.25
CA PRO A 744 19.42 12.69 -43.35
C PRO A 744 19.78 14.17 -43.34
#